data_AF-A0A835B8F4-F1
#
_entry.id   AF-A0A835B8F4-F1
#
_cell.length_a   1.000
_cell.length_b   1.000
_cell.length_c   1.000
_cell.angle_alpha   90.00
_cell.angle_beta   90.00
_cell.angle_gamma   90.00
#
_symmetry.space_group_name_H-M   'P 1'
#
loop_
_entity.id
_entity.type
_entity.pdbx_description
1 polymer ?
#
loop_
_entity_poly.entity_id
_entity_poly.type
_entity_poly.pdbx_seq_one_letter_code
_entity_poly.pdbx_strand_id
1 'polypeptide(L)'
;MCFRSRSRRRSLVQPPRIHTRLPLLQLLTHFHRRTLRVAAAFACASHEAERRERQRGRPAAVDIERDRGHWRERSPDFLPGPSPAWPGLLRARASPARYLVPGLGRHLGLQASPARPARRRTGRSRPARPFICGRAFRAGPAQKRPAGPGLGHRLSPQASPGRAKPGPVFTGPPRARARAGPGLVVVNGLSQFGPTTAAARLYRAFAAFATRSMGTCGPVIPPAMRGLHAVTSRDTKATSFFSRNLARAQSEQTSQAMPMANRPTIVLLPIWGTGHLMPMLEAGKRLLARGGDLSLTVLNMAPPTPESAAEVTDLVRREEAAIAAGQADTIHFHNLPIIEHPPNLLEMDDFISELVQLHVPHVRDAIAGLKSPVAAMIIDFFCTPVLDVSGELGIPTYVYFAGNASTFALLLSLESNKGKEDTVDVPGLPPVPRSSLPSPLQDEASKSYKWFVYHSRRYMEATGIIINTAAELESNVLAAIADRAPPIYPIGPVLSLKPPADEPHECVRWLDTQPPASVVFLCFGSMGSFTAAQVREIAEGLERSEQRFLWVLRSPPAEGGMHPTDANLEELLPDGFLERTKGKGMVWPTMAPQKEILAHVAVGGFVTHCGWNSVLESLWFGVPMVTWPLYAEQHFNAFTLVADLGVAVGMKMDREMGNWVESWELERAVKCLMGSSEEGRKVREKAMVMKVACWKALEDGGSSYTAVQRLYARAAGGQNVETPSTVEDI
;
A
#
# COMPACT_ATOMS: atom_id res chain seq x y z
N MET A 1 -24.21 -45.62 47.07
CA MET A 1 -23.10 -45.54 48.05
C MET A 1 -22.24 -44.34 47.61
N CYS A 2 -22.26 -43.16 48.25
CA CYS A 2 -21.76 -42.81 49.60
C CYS A 2 -20.27 -43.15 49.74
N PHE A 3 -19.34 -42.23 50.09
CA PHE A 3 -19.34 -41.22 51.17
C PHE A 3 -18.74 -39.85 50.71
N ARG A 4 -19.32 -38.69 51.07
CA ARG A 4 -19.00 -37.82 52.25
C ARG A 4 -17.53 -37.35 52.33
N SER A 5 -17.18 -36.10 51.99
CA SER A 5 -17.39 -34.83 52.74
C SER A 5 -16.51 -34.62 53.99
N ARG A 6 -15.73 -33.51 54.02
CA ARG A 6 -15.42 -32.78 55.27
C ARG A 6 -14.94 -31.35 55.00
N SER A 7 -15.72 -30.38 55.46
CA SER A 7 -15.31 -28.99 55.62
C SER A 7 -14.83 -28.74 57.05
N ARG A 8 -13.83 -27.87 57.25
CA ARG A 8 -13.63 -27.16 58.53
C ARG A 8 -13.18 -25.72 58.31
N ARG A 9 -13.85 -24.82 59.05
CA ARG A 9 -13.48 -23.43 59.36
C ARG A 9 -12.25 -23.45 60.31
N ARG A 10 -11.53 -22.37 60.68
CA ARG A 10 -11.68 -20.89 60.59
C ARG A 10 -10.36 -20.29 61.12
N SER A 11 -9.90 -19.14 60.63
CA SER A 11 -9.28 -18.08 61.46
C SER A 11 -9.07 -16.80 60.67
N LEU A 12 -9.45 -15.65 61.24
CA LEU A 12 -9.17 -14.33 60.68
C LEU A 12 -7.84 -13.82 61.23
N VAL A 13 -7.03 -13.18 60.38
CA VAL A 13 -6.05 -12.17 60.77
C VAL A 13 -6.13 -11.03 59.75
N GLN A 14 -6.39 -9.80 60.21
CA GLN A 14 -6.33 -8.61 59.36
C GLN A 14 -4.92 -8.00 59.38
N PRO A 15 -4.37 -7.58 58.22
CA PRO A 15 -3.37 -6.52 58.14
C PRO A 15 -4.03 -5.13 57.97
N PRO A 16 -3.31 -4.03 58.29
CA PRO A 16 -3.94 -2.74 58.57
C PRO A 16 -4.34 -1.93 57.32
N ARG A 17 -5.37 -1.09 57.47
CA ARG A 17 -5.72 -0.04 56.50
C ARG A 17 -4.64 1.05 56.47
N ILE A 18 -4.09 1.32 55.29
CA ILE A 18 -3.34 2.57 55.03
C ILE A 18 -4.15 3.43 54.05
N HIS A 19 -4.84 4.43 54.59
CA HIS A 19 -5.31 5.56 53.78
C HIS A 19 -4.15 6.50 53.51
N THR A 20 -3.77 6.69 52.24
CA THR A 20 -3.36 7.98 51.63
C THR A 20 -2.83 7.75 50.21
N ARG A 21 -3.53 8.25 49.17
CA ARG A 21 -3.01 8.73 47.86
C ARG A 21 -4.14 9.10 46.89
N LEU A 22 -5.10 9.94 47.32
CA LEU A 22 -6.10 10.55 46.43
C LEU A 22 -5.87 12.03 46.00
N PRO A 23 -5.04 12.89 46.66
CA PRO A 23 -4.96 14.30 46.26
C PRO A 23 -4.32 14.55 44.88
N LEU A 24 -3.33 13.74 44.48
CA LEU A 24 -2.50 14.04 43.32
C LEU A 24 -3.25 13.88 41.98
N LEU A 25 -4.10 12.87 41.87
CA LEU A 25 -4.88 12.59 40.65
C LEU A 25 -5.97 13.65 40.40
N GLN A 26 -6.57 14.16 41.48
CA GLN A 26 -7.53 15.28 41.43
C GLN A 26 -6.85 16.60 41.06
N LEU A 27 -5.63 16.86 41.55
CA LEU A 27 -4.87 18.05 41.19
C LEU A 27 -4.49 18.06 39.70
N LEU A 28 -4.02 16.92 39.17
CA LEU A 28 -3.63 16.76 37.77
C LEU A 28 -4.82 16.89 36.82
N THR A 29 -5.97 16.28 37.13
CA THR A 29 -7.20 16.43 36.32
C THR A 29 -7.77 17.85 36.38
N HIS A 30 -7.66 18.56 37.51
CA HIS A 30 -8.06 19.97 37.59
C HIS A 30 -7.14 20.87 36.76
N PHE A 31 -5.82 20.63 36.78
CA PHE A 31 -4.84 21.39 36.00
C PHE A 31 -5.06 21.17 34.49
N HIS A 32 -5.18 19.92 34.05
CA HIS A 32 -5.43 19.58 32.65
C HIS A 32 -6.73 20.20 32.10
N ARG A 33 -7.82 20.15 32.87
CA ARG A 33 -9.11 20.79 32.49
C ARG A 33 -9.02 22.33 32.41
N ARG A 34 -8.17 22.98 33.21
CA ARG A 34 -7.93 24.43 33.07
C ARG A 34 -7.11 24.74 31.82
N THR A 35 -6.04 23.99 31.54
CA THR A 35 -5.21 24.19 30.34
C THR A 35 -6.02 24.04 29.05
N LEU A 36 -6.88 23.01 28.96
CA LEU A 36 -7.77 22.82 27.80
C LEU A 36 -8.77 23.97 27.60
N ARG A 37 -9.33 24.52 28.68
CA ARG A 37 -10.25 25.68 28.59
C ARG A 37 -9.54 26.95 28.13
N VAL A 38 -8.29 27.17 28.55
CA VAL A 38 -7.48 28.31 28.07
C VAL A 38 -7.13 28.13 26.59
N ALA A 39 -6.73 26.92 26.17
CA ALA A 39 -6.45 26.64 24.76
C ALA A 39 -7.68 26.84 23.86
N ALA A 40 -8.86 26.39 24.30
CA ALA A 40 -10.12 26.60 23.56
C ALA A 40 -10.50 28.09 23.46
N ALA A 41 -10.28 28.88 24.53
CA ALA A 41 -10.52 30.32 24.51
C ALA A 41 -9.59 31.06 23.54
N PHE A 42 -8.31 30.67 23.48
CA PHE A 42 -7.36 31.21 22.50
C PHE A 42 -7.73 30.84 21.06
N ALA A 43 -8.10 29.59 20.79
CA ALA A 43 -8.56 29.16 19.46
C ALA A 43 -9.80 29.96 18.98
N CYS A 44 -10.75 30.20 19.89
CA CYS A 44 -11.94 31.01 19.60
C CYS A 44 -11.58 32.48 19.30
N ALA A 45 -10.71 33.09 20.11
CA ALA A 45 -10.25 34.47 19.91
C ALA A 45 -9.45 34.64 18.60
N SER A 46 -8.60 33.69 18.23
CA SER A 46 -7.90 33.69 16.94
C SER A 46 -8.86 33.61 15.75
N HIS A 47 -9.92 32.80 15.86
CA HIS A 47 -10.90 32.66 14.79
C HIS A 47 -11.81 33.90 14.64
N GLU A 48 -12.10 34.60 15.74
CA GLU A 48 -12.75 35.92 15.68
C GLU A 48 -11.83 37.01 15.12
N ALA A 49 -10.52 36.95 15.39
CA ALA A 49 -9.54 37.85 14.79
C ALA A 49 -9.47 37.67 13.26
N GLU A 50 -9.33 36.42 12.77
CA GLU A 50 -9.38 36.12 11.33
C GLU A 50 -10.69 36.59 10.67
N ARG A 51 -11.84 36.43 11.34
CA ARG A 51 -13.13 36.94 10.82
C ARG A 51 -13.14 38.47 10.69
N ARG A 52 -12.60 39.19 11.68
CA ARG A 52 -12.52 40.66 11.66
C ARG A 52 -11.53 41.16 10.61
N GLU A 53 -10.46 40.43 10.36
CA GLU A 53 -9.46 40.76 9.34
C GLU A 53 -10.02 40.53 7.92
N ARG A 54 -10.73 39.41 7.69
CA ARG A 54 -11.47 39.16 6.43
C ARG A 54 -12.58 40.19 6.16
N GLN A 55 -13.18 40.79 7.19
CA GLN A 55 -14.17 41.86 7.03
C GLN A 55 -13.56 43.25 6.74
N ARG A 56 -12.26 43.46 7.01
CA ARG A 56 -11.56 44.72 6.74
C ARG A 56 -10.91 44.80 5.35
N GLY A 57 -10.92 43.70 4.58
CA GLY A 57 -10.24 43.57 3.28
C GLY A 57 -11.07 43.91 2.03
N ARG A 58 -12.19 44.65 2.13
CA ARG A 58 -12.96 45.12 0.95
C ARG A 58 -12.69 46.60 0.68
N PRO A 59 -12.09 46.98 -0.46
CA PRO A 59 -12.09 48.37 -0.92
C PRO A 59 -13.51 48.84 -1.24
N ALA A 60 -13.83 50.08 -0.89
CA ALA A 60 -15.07 50.72 -1.31
C ALA A 60 -15.03 51.08 -2.80
N ALA A 61 -16.19 51.06 -3.46
CA ALA A 61 -16.33 51.54 -4.84
C ALA A 61 -16.18 53.07 -4.90
N VAL A 62 -15.65 53.56 -6.02
CA VAL A 62 -15.64 54.98 -6.38
C VAL A 62 -16.39 55.14 -7.71
N ASP A 63 -17.52 55.82 -7.67
CA ASP A 63 -18.26 56.27 -8.87
C ASP A 63 -17.62 57.54 -9.43
N ILE A 64 -17.30 57.59 -10.73
CA ILE A 64 -17.39 58.82 -11.56
C ILE A 64 -17.92 58.47 -12.97
N GLU A 65 -19.09 59.05 -13.25
CA GLU A 65 -19.77 59.42 -14.51
C GLU A 65 -19.45 58.81 -15.91
N ARG A 66 -20.56 58.40 -16.54
CA ARG A 66 -21.02 58.69 -17.93
C ARG A 66 -20.13 58.35 -19.15
N ASP A 67 -20.69 57.51 -20.02
CA ASP A 67 -21.24 58.04 -21.28
C ASP A 67 -22.52 57.30 -21.73
N ARG A 68 -23.26 57.85 -22.70
CA ARG A 68 -24.62 57.45 -23.10
C ARG A 68 -24.65 56.54 -24.34
N GLY A 69 -25.54 55.53 -24.34
CA GLY A 69 -25.90 54.77 -25.54
C GLY A 69 -27.23 54.03 -25.36
N HIS A 70 -28.16 54.17 -26.32
CA HIS A 70 -29.48 53.51 -26.33
C HIS A 70 -29.36 51.96 -26.46
N TRP A 71 -30.27 51.12 -25.97
CA TRP A 71 -31.62 50.92 -26.52
C TRP A 71 -32.60 50.15 -25.59
N ARG A 72 -33.87 50.21 -25.98
CA ARG A 72 -35.12 49.53 -25.51
C ARG A 72 -34.97 47.98 -25.41
N GLU A 73 -35.81 47.16 -24.75
CA GLU A 73 -37.10 47.34 -24.03
C GLU A 73 -37.45 46.06 -23.19
N ARG A 74 -38.40 46.18 -22.25
CA ARG A 74 -39.29 45.12 -21.68
C ARG A 74 -38.69 43.98 -20.83
N SER A 75 -38.90 44.10 -19.52
CA SER A 75 -39.39 43.00 -18.66
C SER A 75 -40.93 42.90 -18.75
N PRO A 76 -41.57 41.86 -18.17
CA PRO A 76 -42.03 42.05 -16.79
C PRO A 76 -41.85 40.84 -15.85
N ASP A 77 -41.93 41.17 -14.57
CA ASP A 77 -41.80 40.34 -13.37
C ASP A 77 -42.85 39.22 -13.23
N PHE A 78 -42.58 38.20 -12.38
CA PHE A 78 -43.24 38.10 -11.06
C PHE A 78 -42.57 37.08 -10.11
N LEU A 79 -42.99 37.14 -8.83
CA LEU A 79 -42.31 36.65 -7.61
C LEU A 79 -42.75 35.23 -7.12
N PRO A 80 -42.15 34.64 -6.04
CA PRO A 80 -41.97 33.18 -5.92
C PRO A 80 -42.75 32.45 -4.79
N GLY A 81 -42.64 31.12 -4.80
CA GLY A 81 -42.79 30.21 -3.63
C GLY A 81 -44.01 29.26 -3.70
N PRO A 82 -44.15 28.28 -2.77
CA PRO A 82 -43.16 27.69 -1.86
C PRO A 82 -43.05 26.14 -2.00
N SER A 83 -42.17 25.52 -1.21
CA SER A 83 -42.05 24.05 -1.09
C SER A 83 -43.05 23.46 -0.09
N PRO A 84 -43.54 22.23 -0.31
CA PRO A 84 -44.00 21.35 0.76
C PRO A 84 -43.17 20.05 0.88
N ALA A 85 -43.06 19.54 2.11
CA ALA A 85 -42.37 18.30 2.44
C ALA A 85 -43.20 17.04 2.14
N TRP A 86 -42.53 15.89 1.99
CA TRP A 86 -43.14 14.57 1.89
C TRP A 86 -42.74 13.67 3.08
N PRO A 87 -43.69 12.94 3.70
CA PRO A 87 -43.41 11.81 4.56
C PRO A 87 -43.76 10.47 3.89
N GLY A 88 -43.08 9.40 4.29
CA GLY A 88 -43.67 8.05 4.29
C GLY A 88 -43.25 7.08 3.18
N LEU A 89 -42.88 5.88 3.63
CA LEU A 89 -42.55 4.65 2.89
C LEU A 89 -43.47 4.32 1.70
N LEU A 90 -42.92 3.66 0.67
CA LEU A 90 -43.35 2.29 0.29
C LEU A 90 -42.35 1.57 -0.63
N ARG A 91 -42.40 0.23 -0.61
CA ARG A 91 -41.56 -0.66 -1.43
C ARG A 91 -42.02 -0.69 -2.88
N ALA A 92 -41.08 -0.72 -3.83
CA ALA A 92 -41.34 -1.17 -5.20
C ALA A 92 -40.17 -2.05 -5.70
N ARG A 93 -40.50 -3.22 -6.26
CA ARG A 93 -39.56 -4.05 -7.04
C ARG A 93 -39.43 -3.45 -8.44
N ALA A 94 -38.21 -3.41 -9.00
CA ALA A 94 -37.99 -3.11 -10.41
C ALA A 94 -37.23 -4.26 -11.09
N SER A 95 -37.78 -4.77 -12.19
CA SER A 95 -37.07 -5.63 -13.14
C SER A 95 -36.36 -4.77 -14.18
N PRO A 96 -35.27 -5.25 -14.81
CA PRO A 96 -34.39 -4.41 -15.64
C PRO A 96 -35.03 -4.04 -16.98
N ALA A 97 -34.78 -2.79 -17.41
CA ALA A 97 -35.17 -2.29 -18.72
C ALA A 97 -34.23 -2.81 -19.83
N ARG A 98 -34.80 -3.13 -20.99
CA ARG A 98 -34.06 -3.51 -22.20
C ARG A 98 -33.58 -2.25 -22.93
N TYR A 99 -32.30 -2.18 -23.27
CA TYR A 99 -31.82 -1.21 -24.26
C TYR A 99 -32.12 -1.69 -25.68
N LEU A 100 -32.80 -0.84 -26.45
CA LEU A 100 -33.08 -1.02 -27.87
C LEU A 100 -32.02 -0.29 -28.70
N VAL A 101 -31.46 -0.96 -29.70
CA VAL A 101 -30.61 -0.35 -30.73
C VAL A 101 -31.49 -0.01 -31.95
N PRO A 102 -31.54 1.25 -32.41
CA PRO A 102 -32.10 1.59 -33.72
C PRO A 102 -31.02 1.49 -34.80
N GLY A 103 -31.35 0.85 -35.93
CA GLY A 103 -30.47 0.76 -37.10
C GLY A 103 -31.12 1.35 -38.35
N LEU A 104 -30.29 1.84 -39.28
CA LEU A 104 -30.58 2.27 -40.66
C LEU A 104 -29.22 2.47 -41.36
N GLY A 105 -28.94 2.04 -42.60
CA GLY A 105 -29.65 1.08 -43.45
C GLY A 105 -29.18 1.12 -44.93
N ARG A 106 -28.90 -0.06 -45.53
CA ARG A 106 -28.84 -0.39 -46.99
C ARG A 106 -27.69 0.27 -47.81
N HIS A 107 -26.97 -0.47 -48.66
CA HIS A 107 -27.49 -1.10 -49.88
C HIS A 107 -26.66 -2.30 -50.42
N LEU A 108 -27.37 -3.27 -51.01
CA LEU A 108 -27.03 -4.15 -52.18
C LEU A 108 -25.62 -4.79 -52.31
N GLY A 109 -25.46 -6.08 -52.68
CA GLY A 109 -26.42 -7.15 -52.97
C GLY A 109 -25.90 -8.13 -54.06
N LEU A 110 -26.24 -9.43 -53.94
CA LEU A 110 -26.16 -10.60 -54.86
C LEU A 110 -25.68 -11.84 -54.08
N GLN A 111 -26.57 -12.76 -53.67
CA GLN A 111 -26.99 -14.00 -54.37
C GLN A 111 -25.87 -15.08 -54.45
N ALA A 112 -26.09 -16.37 -54.13
CA ALA A 112 -27.34 -17.12 -53.94
C ALA A 112 -27.27 -18.21 -52.83
N SER A 113 -28.44 -18.78 -52.49
CA SER A 113 -28.71 -19.87 -51.51
C SER A 113 -28.77 -21.25 -52.22
N PRO A 114 -29.10 -22.41 -51.58
CA PRO A 114 -29.48 -22.69 -50.18
C PRO A 114 -28.46 -23.66 -49.50
N ALA A 115 -28.67 -24.47 -48.46
CA ALA A 115 -29.89 -24.98 -47.81
C ALA A 115 -29.71 -25.43 -46.32
N ARG A 116 -30.36 -26.54 -45.94
CA ARG A 116 -30.59 -27.20 -44.63
C ARG A 116 -30.93 -28.70 -44.91
N PRO A 117 -31.20 -29.62 -43.95
CA PRO A 117 -31.40 -29.47 -42.49
C PRO A 117 -30.72 -30.52 -41.57
N ALA A 118 -30.94 -30.35 -40.25
CA ALA A 118 -30.48 -31.22 -39.17
C ALA A 118 -31.52 -32.28 -38.71
N ARG A 119 -31.06 -33.30 -37.95
CA ARG A 119 -31.73 -33.94 -36.77
C ARG A 119 -30.74 -34.93 -36.10
N ARG A 120 -30.38 -34.79 -34.81
CA ARG A 120 -31.00 -35.44 -33.62
C ARG A 120 -31.21 -36.96 -33.81
N ARG A 121 -30.65 -37.86 -32.99
CA ARG A 121 -31.03 -38.09 -31.56
C ARG A 121 -30.17 -39.23 -30.91
N THR A 122 -29.94 -39.16 -29.58
CA THR A 122 -29.81 -40.25 -28.56
C THR A 122 -28.96 -41.52 -28.83
N GLY A 123 -28.23 -42.10 -27.85
CA GLY A 123 -28.21 -41.85 -26.40
C GLY A 123 -27.19 -42.71 -25.61
N ARG A 124 -27.34 -42.74 -24.28
CA ARG A 124 -26.40 -43.26 -23.26
C ARG A 124 -26.12 -44.77 -23.34
N SER A 125 -24.87 -45.20 -23.07
CA SER A 125 -24.51 -45.94 -21.82
C SER A 125 -23.00 -46.25 -21.68
N ARG A 126 -22.48 -46.07 -20.46
CA ARG A 126 -21.19 -46.54 -19.90
C ARG A 126 -21.21 -48.08 -19.63
N PRO A 127 -20.15 -48.73 -19.07
CA PRO A 127 -18.69 -48.55 -19.18
C PRO A 127 -17.90 -49.90 -19.33
N ALA A 128 -16.59 -49.87 -19.65
CA ALA A 128 -15.60 -50.87 -19.16
C ALA A 128 -14.13 -50.48 -19.45
N ARG A 129 -13.25 -50.87 -18.51
CA ARG A 129 -11.79 -51.10 -18.58
C ARG A 129 -11.56 -52.48 -17.89
N PRO A 130 -10.36 -53.12 -17.85
CA PRO A 130 -9.05 -52.90 -18.52
C PRO A 130 -8.45 -54.20 -19.14
N PHE A 131 -7.11 -54.28 -19.27
CA PHE A 131 -6.22 -55.44 -19.56
C PHE A 131 -6.08 -55.85 -21.05
N ILE A 132 -4.95 -56.39 -21.55
CA ILE A 132 -3.71 -56.95 -20.93
C ILE A 132 -2.45 -56.74 -21.82
N CYS A 133 -1.26 -57.16 -21.34
CA CYS A 133 0.08 -57.27 -21.97
C CYS A 133 0.16 -57.52 -23.51
N GLY A 134 1.25 -57.23 -24.25
CA GLY A 134 2.63 -56.85 -23.88
C GLY A 134 3.67 -57.96 -24.18
N ARG A 135 4.80 -57.65 -24.84
CA ARG A 135 6.12 -58.34 -24.75
C ARG A 135 7.19 -57.69 -25.66
N ALA A 136 8.45 -57.81 -25.27
CA ALA A 136 9.64 -57.28 -25.96
C ALA A 136 10.29 -58.31 -26.90
N PHE A 137 11.29 -57.90 -27.71
CA PHE A 137 12.66 -58.46 -27.64
C PHE A 137 13.73 -57.58 -28.33
N ARG A 138 15.01 -57.91 -28.11
CA ARG A 138 16.26 -57.13 -28.37
C ARG A 138 16.78 -57.19 -29.82
N ALA A 139 17.60 -56.21 -30.23
CA ALA A 139 19.06 -56.35 -30.54
C ALA A 139 19.66 -55.17 -31.37
N GLY A 140 20.95 -54.86 -31.18
CA GLY A 140 21.83 -54.16 -32.15
C GLY A 140 22.74 -55.16 -32.90
N PRO A 141 23.82 -54.79 -33.65
CA PRO A 141 24.59 -53.53 -33.59
C PRO A 141 25.20 -52.94 -34.92
N ALA A 142 25.87 -51.78 -34.81
CA ALA A 142 27.11 -51.29 -35.50
C ALA A 142 27.33 -51.14 -37.06
N GLN A 143 27.78 -49.92 -37.42
CA GLN A 143 28.82 -49.50 -38.42
C GLN A 143 28.78 -49.83 -39.95
N LYS A 144 28.82 -48.78 -40.82
CA LYS A 144 29.96 -48.35 -41.70
C LYS A 144 29.60 -47.21 -42.72
N ARG A 145 30.62 -46.48 -43.23
CA ARG A 145 30.57 -45.42 -44.30
C ARG A 145 30.84 -45.99 -45.71
N PRO A 146 30.48 -45.30 -46.83
CA PRO A 146 31.36 -44.36 -47.63
C PRO A 146 30.59 -43.08 -48.13
N ALA A 147 31.01 -42.16 -49.03
CA ALA A 147 32.29 -41.52 -49.45
C ALA A 147 32.00 -40.24 -50.33
N GLY A 148 33.02 -39.54 -50.89
CA GLY A 148 32.92 -38.40 -51.88
C GLY A 148 33.23 -38.81 -53.34
N PRO A 149 33.50 -37.91 -54.34
CA PRO A 149 34.59 -36.89 -54.31
C PRO A 149 34.48 -35.60 -55.23
N GLY A 150 35.55 -34.75 -55.26
CA GLY A 150 35.90 -33.78 -56.34
C GLY A 150 36.28 -32.33 -55.87
N LEU A 151 37.55 -31.96 -55.60
CA LEU A 151 38.64 -31.42 -56.48
C LEU A 151 38.51 -29.93 -56.91
N GLY A 152 39.51 -29.03 -56.82
CA GLY A 152 40.90 -29.15 -56.30
C GLY A 152 41.77 -27.86 -56.44
N HIS A 153 43.11 -27.99 -56.25
CA HIS A 153 44.23 -27.00 -56.36
C HIS A 153 44.56 -26.06 -55.16
N ARG A 154 45.80 -25.57 -54.97
CA ARG A 154 47.10 -26.26 -54.71
C ARG A 154 48.16 -25.27 -54.15
N LEU A 155 49.01 -25.73 -53.22
CA LEU A 155 50.37 -25.24 -52.85
C LEU A 155 50.56 -23.96 -51.99
N SER A 156 51.52 -24.09 -51.06
CA SER A 156 52.30 -23.08 -50.30
C SER A 156 53.82 -23.46 -50.47
N PRO A 157 54.88 -22.95 -49.78
CA PRO A 157 54.95 -22.05 -48.60
C PRO A 157 56.14 -21.02 -48.55
N GLN A 158 56.20 -20.22 -47.48
CA GLN A 158 57.38 -19.68 -46.72
C GLN A 158 56.87 -18.51 -45.83
N ALA A 159 57.47 -18.05 -44.73
CA ALA A 159 58.27 -18.57 -43.60
C ALA A 159 58.55 -17.34 -42.68
N SER A 160 58.46 -17.54 -41.35
CA SER A 160 58.74 -16.69 -40.15
C SER A 160 59.88 -15.62 -40.22
N PRO A 161 60.09 -14.69 -39.23
CA PRO A 161 59.72 -14.76 -37.79
C PRO A 161 59.38 -13.46 -37.01
N GLY A 162 59.06 -13.59 -35.71
CA GLY A 162 59.08 -12.46 -34.74
C GLY A 162 58.49 -12.76 -33.34
N ARG A 163 59.33 -12.88 -32.30
CA ARG A 163 58.93 -12.99 -30.87
C ARG A 163 59.03 -11.63 -30.17
N ALA A 164 58.15 -11.36 -29.21
CA ALA A 164 58.41 -10.43 -28.10
C ALA A 164 57.72 -10.92 -26.80
N LYS A 165 58.28 -10.56 -25.64
CA LYS A 165 57.84 -10.94 -24.27
C LYS A 165 57.46 -9.68 -23.45
N PRO A 166 56.81 -9.80 -22.28
CA PRO A 166 56.09 -8.69 -21.63
C PRO A 166 56.95 -7.77 -20.74
N GLY A 167 56.41 -6.59 -20.42
CA GLY A 167 56.95 -5.58 -19.50
C GLY A 167 55.92 -5.11 -18.45
N PRO A 168 56.32 -4.31 -17.43
CA PRO A 168 55.87 -4.56 -16.05
C PRO A 168 54.90 -3.54 -15.43
N VAL A 169 54.34 -3.95 -14.29
CA VAL A 169 53.59 -3.14 -13.31
C VAL A 169 54.53 -2.24 -12.49
N PHE A 170 54.16 -0.99 -12.22
CA PHE A 170 54.70 -0.21 -11.08
C PHE A 170 53.69 0.82 -10.54
N THR A 171 54.01 1.39 -9.38
CA THR A 171 53.07 1.89 -8.35
C THR A 171 53.02 3.42 -8.17
N GLY A 172 51.83 3.95 -7.88
CA GLY A 172 51.64 5.10 -6.96
C GLY A 172 51.67 6.53 -7.55
N PRO A 173 50.76 7.44 -7.12
CA PRO A 173 50.78 8.86 -7.47
C PRO A 173 51.46 9.75 -6.39
N PRO A 174 52.09 10.89 -6.76
CA PRO A 174 52.80 11.79 -5.83
C PRO A 174 51.95 12.94 -5.26
N ARG A 175 52.46 13.60 -4.21
CA ARG A 175 51.90 14.82 -3.56
C ARG A 175 52.55 16.12 -4.07
N ALA A 176 51.75 17.18 -4.29
CA ALA A 176 52.14 18.59 -4.10
C ALA A 176 50.87 19.48 -3.97
N ARG A 177 50.55 20.00 -2.77
CA ARG A 177 50.89 21.34 -2.22
C ARG A 177 50.08 22.53 -2.80
N ALA A 178 49.12 23.01 -2.00
CA ALA A 178 48.63 24.39 -1.98
C ALA A 178 48.69 24.95 -0.52
N ARG A 179 48.57 26.27 -0.34
CA ARG A 179 49.09 27.01 0.85
C ARG A 179 48.08 27.20 2.00
N ALA A 180 48.60 27.35 3.23
CA ALA A 180 47.91 28.00 4.37
C ALA A 180 48.05 29.54 4.29
N GLY A 181 47.34 30.40 5.02
CA GLY A 181 46.31 30.32 6.08
C GLY A 181 45.64 31.72 6.21
N PRO A 182 45.07 32.19 7.36
CA PRO A 182 45.15 31.67 8.73
C PRO A 182 43.79 31.29 9.36
N GLY A 183 43.83 30.54 10.47
CA GLY A 183 42.66 29.87 11.05
C GLY A 183 41.80 30.67 12.03
N LEU A 184 40.71 30.02 12.45
CA LEU A 184 40.05 30.28 13.74
C LEU A 184 39.64 28.95 14.41
N VAL A 185 39.75 28.97 15.73
CA VAL A 185 39.61 27.88 16.73
C VAL A 185 38.50 26.86 16.48
N VAL A 186 38.85 25.56 16.61
CA VAL A 186 37.89 24.45 16.78
C VAL A 186 37.44 24.36 18.23
N VAL A 187 36.12 24.31 18.46
CA VAL A 187 35.54 23.85 19.73
C VAL A 187 34.71 22.60 19.46
N ASN A 188 35.21 21.45 19.91
CA ASN A 188 34.45 20.20 19.92
C ASN A 188 33.46 20.19 21.10
N GLY A 189 32.24 19.71 20.84
CA GLY A 189 31.33 19.22 21.88
C GLY A 189 29.93 19.81 21.84
N LEU A 190 28.93 18.93 21.59
CA LEU A 190 27.63 18.80 22.29
C LEU A 190 26.58 18.10 21.39
N SER A 191 26.79 16.82 21.12
CA SER A 191 25.70 15.88 20.81
C SER A 191 25.23 15.21 22.11
N GLN A 192 24.18 15.73 22.75
CA GLN A 192 23.33 15.05 23.76
C GLN A 192 22.35 16.07 24.40
N PHE A 193 21.11 16.16 23.90
CA PHE A 193 20.00 16.79 24.66
C PHE A 193 18.67 16.12 24.34
N GLY A 194 18.02 15.55 25.37
CA GLY A 194 16.72 14.90 25.26
C GLY A 194 15.52 15.87 25.24
N PRO A 195 14.30 15.34 24.97
CA PRO A 195 13.12 16.13 24.58
C PRO A 195 12.62 17.15 25.63
N THR A 196 12.93 16.95 26.91
CA THR A 196 12.59 17.90 27.99
C THR A 196 13.29 19.27 27.87
N THR A 197 14.42 19.33 27.16
CA THR A 197 15.21 20.56 26.99
C THR A 197 14.58 21.51 25.96
N ALA A 198 13.87 20.96 24.96
CA ALA A 198 13.20 21.73 23.91
C ALA A 198 12.00 22.51 24.47
N ALA A 199 11.19 21.89 25.33
CA ALA A 199 10.05 22.54 25.98
C ALA A 199 10.47 23.74 26.85
N ALA A 200 11.60 23.63 27.57
CA ALA A 200 12.14 24.72 28.37
C ALA A 200 12.67 25.90 27.52
N ARG A 201 13.18 25.63 26.31
CA ARG A 201 13.58 26.66 25.34
C ARG A 201 12.37 27.34 24.69
N LEU A 202 11.35 26.57 24.29
CA LEU A 202 10.07 27.09 23.80
C LEU A 202 9.40 28.01 24.83
N TYR A 203 9.38 27.62 26.10
CA TYR A 203 8.80 28.45 27.17
C TYR A 203 9.57 29.78 27.36
N ARG A 204 10.91 29.77 27.27
CA ARG A 204 11.72 31.01 27.31
C ARG A 204 11.54 31.88 26.07
N ALA A 205 11.43 31.28 24.89
CA ALA A 205 11.14 32.02 23.65
C ALA A 205 9.73 32.67 23.70
N PHE A 206 8.73 31.95 24.21
CA PHE A 206 7.37 32.45 24.40
C PHE A 206 7.30 33.59 25.43
N ALA A 207 8.03 33.47 26.55
CA ALA A 207 8.13 34.55 27.55
C ALA A 207 8.81 35.82 26.99
N ALA A 208 9.85 35.66 26.16
CA ALA A 208 10.55 36.76 25.48
C ALA A 208 9.71 37.42 24.37
N PHE A 209 8.85 36.65 23.69
CA PHE A 209 7.89 37.17 22.72
C PHE A 209 6.79 37.99 23.42
N ALA A 210 6.21 37.44 24.50
CA ALA A 210 5.17 38.12 25.28
C ALA A 210 5.63 39.44 25.93
N THR A 211 6.93 39.60 26.24
CA THR A 211 7.50 40.88 26.72
C THR A 211 7.84 41.89 25.62
N ARG A 212 7.90 41.48 24.35
CA ARG A 212 8.12 42.38 23.20
C ARG A 212 6.84 42.87 22.52
N SER A 213 5.72 42.17 22.70
CA SER A 213 4.44 42.50 22.04
C SER A 213 3.48 43.36 22.85
N MET A 214 3.86 43.84 24.05
CA MET A 214 3.03 44.72 24.88
C MET A 214 3.78 45.94 25.45
N GLY A 215 3.95 46.95 24.60
CA GLY A 215 3.95 48.36 24.99
C GLY A 215 2.96 49.08 24.06
N THR A 216 1.98 49.85 24.53
CA THR A 216 2.01 50.78 25.65
C THR A 216 0.64 50.86 26.36
N CYS A 217 0.62 50.80 27.69
CA CYS A 217 -0.31 51.43 28.65
C CYS A 217 -0.13 50.81 30.05
N GLY A 218 -0.36 51.60 31.11
CA GLY A 218 -0.03 51.24 32.50
C GLY A 218 -0.92 50.18 33.17
N PRO A 219 -0.52 49.67 34.35
CA PRO A 219 -1.11 48.48 34.95
C PRO A 219 -2.34 48.75 35.82
N VAL A 220 -3.35 47.90 35.69
CA VAL A 220 -4.36 47.65 36.74
C VAL A 220 -4.31 46.16 37.06
N ILE A 221 -3.92 45.82 38.29
CA ILE A 221 -3.78 44.42 38.76
C ILE A 221 -5.00 44.07 39.64
N PRO A 222 -5.85 43.11 39.25
CA PRO A 222 -6.90 42.59 40.12
C PRO A 222 -6.33 41.68 41.22
N PRO A 223 -6.93 41.66 42.43
CA PRO A 223 -6.36 41.00 43.60
C PRO A 223 -6.58 39.48 43.62
N ALA A 224 -5.73 38.72 42.91
CA ALA A 224 -5.67 37.25 43.00
C ALA A 224 -4.25 36.66 43.03
N MET A 225 -3.19 37.49 43.09
CA MET A 225 -1.79 37.04 43.17
C MET A 225 -1.04 37.65 44.37
N ARG A 226 -1.42 37.25 45.59
CA ARG A 226 -0.56 37.36 46.79
C ARG A 226 -0.53 36.01 47.48
N GLY A 227 0.45 35.17 47.15
CA GLY A 227 0.54 33.82 47.71
C GLY A 227 1.60 32.89 47.13
N LEU A 228 2.69 33.42 46.55
CA LEU A 228 3.80 32.58 46.04
C LEU A 228 5.12 33.38 45.93
N HIS A 229 5.52 34.00 47.04
CA HIS A 229 6.83 34.65 47.19
C HIS A 229 7.40 34.42 48.61
N ALA A 230 7.48 33.15 49.05
CA ALA A 230 8.07 32.79 50.35
C ALA A 230 8.50 31.30 50.48
N VAL A 231 9.05 30.65 49.44
CA VAL A 231 9.76 29.35 49.61
C VAL A 231 11.02 29.28 48.73
N THR A 232 12.01 30.11 49.06
CA THR A 232 13.37 30.01 48.51
C THR A 232 14.42 30.04 49.62
N SER A 233 14.42 29.04 50.50
CA SER A 233 15.63 28.46 51.09
C SER A 233 15.27 27.26 52.00
N ARG A 234 16.20 26.31 52.11
CA ARG A 234 16.19 25.17 53.05
C ARG A 234 15.06 24.14 52.90
N ASP A 235 15.23 23.20 51.96
CA ASP A 235 15.01 21.78 52.31
C ASP A 235 15.82 20.80 51.44
N THR A 236 17.13 20.69 51.72
CA THR A 236 18.04 19.78 51.01
C THR A 236 17.76 18.29 51.25
N LYS A 237 16.93 17.95 52.24
CA LYS A 237 16.56 16.55 52.55
C LYS A 237 15.47 16.02 51.63
N ALA A 238 14.51 16.85 51.23
CA ALA A 238 13.43 16.45 50.30
C ALA A 238 13.99 16.05 48.93
N THR A 239 14.89 16.85 48.36
CA THR A 239 15.53 16.56 47.06
C THR A 239 16.34 15.26 47.10
N SER A 240 17.09 15.03 48.20
CA SER A 240 17.87 13.80 48.43
C SER A 240 17.01 12.53 48.51
N PHE A 241 15.78 12.64 49.02
CA PHE A 241 14.83 11.53 49.10
C PHE A 241 14.18 11.26 47.73
N PHE A 242 13.80 12.31 46.98
CA PHE A 242 13.26 12.15 45.63
C PHE A 242 14.29 11.57 44.66
N SER A 243 15.53 12.06 44.63
CA SER A 243 16.58 11.52 43.74
C SER A 243 16.90 10.05 44.02
N ARG A 244 16.92 9.61 45.29
CA ARG A 244 17.17 8.20 45.63
C ARG A 244 16.00 7.28 45.24
N ASN A 245 14.76 7.72 45.41
CA ASN A 245 13.60 6.94 44.96
C ASN A 245 13.48 6.93 43.43
N LEU A 246 13.89 7.99 42.73
CA LEU A 246 13.93 8.01 41.26
C LEU A 246 15.02 7.07 40.72
N ALA A 247 16.23 7.10 41.30
CA ALA A 247 17.30 6.18 40.95
C ALA A 247 16.94 4.71 41.23
N ARG A 248 16.22 4.46 42.33
CA ARG A 248 15.70 3.12 42.66
C ARG A 248 14.61 2.65 41.68
N ALA A 249 13.67 3.52 41.33
CA ALA A 249 12.66 3.23 40.30
C ALA A 249 13.31 2.97 38.92
N GLN A 250 14.37 3.70 38.59
CA GLN A 250 15.17 3.47 37.38
C GLN A 250 15.95 2.14 37.44
N SER A 251 16.50 1.74 38.61
CA SER A 251 17.15 0.43 38.77
C SER A 251 16.16 -0.74 38.73
N GLU A 252 14.95 -0.54 39.27
CA GLU A 252 13.88 -1.55 39.23
C GLU A 252 13.24 -1.65 37.82
N GLN A 253 13.30 -0.58 37.00
CA GLN A 253 12.96 -0.64 35.57
C GLN A 253 14.07 -1.26 34.69
N THR A 254 15.35 -1.12 35.03
CA THR A 254 16.44 -1.74 34.25
C THR A 254 16.69 -3.21 34.60
N SER A 255 16.16 -3.72 35.72
CA SER A 255 16.31 -5.13 36.12
C SER A 255 15.28 -6.09 35.50
N GLN A 256 14.53 -5.68 34.47
CA GLN A 256 13.55 -6.53 33.76
C GLN A 256 13.76 -6.61 32.23
N ALA A 257 14.86 -6.08 31.69
CA ALA A 257 15.23 -6.37 30.30
C ALA A 257 15.73 -7.83 30.19
N MET A 258 14.99 -8.69 29.49
CA MET A 258 15.48 -10.04 29.15
C MET A 258 16.76 -9.93 28.30
N PRO A 259 17.74 -10.85 28.45
CA PRO A 259 18.87 -10.93 27.54
C PRO A 259 18.37 -11.09 26.10
N MET A 260 18.85 -10.23 25.19
CA MET A 260 18.30 -10.11 23.82
C MET A 260 18.29 -11.43 23.03
N ALA A 261 19.21 -12.36 23.36
CA ALA A 261 19.31 -13.69 22.78
C ALA A 261 18.06 -14.59 22.93
N ASN A 262 17.12 -14.25 23.83
CA ASN A 262 15.90 -15.04 24.10
C ASN A 262 14.58 -14.29 23.79
N ARG A 263 14.63 -13.11 23.16
CA ARG A 263 13.42 -12.35 22.81
C ARG A 263 12.59 -13.14 21.78
N PRO A 264 11.28 -13.40 22.00
CA PRO A 264 10.47 -14.11 21.02
C PRO A 264 10.33 -13.33 19.70
N THR A 265 10.33 -14.02 18.57
CA THR A 265 10.28 -13.42 17.22
C THR A 265 8.97 -13.75 16.50
N ILE A 266 8.44 -12.79 15.74
CA ILE A 266 7.46 -13.07 14.68
C ILE A 266 8.23 -13.32 13.39
N VAL A 267 8.02 -14.47 12.78
CA VAL A 267 8.66 -14.83 11.51
C VAL A 267 7.78 -14.37 10.34
N LEU A 268 8.31 -13.51 9.47
CA LEU A 268 7.67 -13.09 8.22
C LEU A 268 8.19 -13.94 7.06
N LEU A 269 7.29 -14.48 6.23
CA LEU A 269 7.62 -15.21 5.00
C LEU A 269 6.89 -14.57 3.79
N PRO A 270 7.46 -13.51 3.19
CA PRO A 270 6.91 -12.85 2.02
C PRO A 270 7.31 -13.54 0.70
N ILE A 271 6.50 -13.34 -0.35
CA ILE A 271 6.99 -13.46 -1.73
C ILE A 271 7.92 -12.27 -2.03
N TRP A 272 8.96 -12.52 -2.83
CA TRP A 272 10.05 -11.54 -3.08
C TRP A 272 9.62 -10.25 -3.76
N GLY A 273 8.51 -10.27 -4.53
CA GLY A 273 8.04 -9.10 -5.26
C GLY A 273 7.79 -7.92 -4.33
N THR A 274 8.20 -6.72 -4.73
CA THR A 274 8.10 -5.51 -3.89
C THR A 274 6.67 -5.19 -3.45
N GLY A 275 5.66 -5.60 -4.22
CA GLY A 275 4.25 -5.53 -3.85
C GLY A 275 3.82 -6.42 -2.66
N HIS A 276 4.62 -7.42 -2.29
CA HIS A 276 4.39 -8.36 -1.18
C HIS A 276 5.35 -8.10 -0.01
N LEU A 277 6.66 -8.08 -0.29
CA LEU A 277 7.72 -7.90 0.69
C LEU A 277 7.61 -6.60 1.48
N MET A 278 7.43 -5.45 0.81
CA MET A 278 7.40 -4.15 1.50
C MET A 278 6.15 -3.95 2.37
N PRO A 279 4.91 -4.24 1.91
CA PRO A 279 3.73 -4.14 2.76
C PRO A 279 3.78 -5.10 3.96
N MET A 280 4.29 -6.33 3.79
CA MET A 280 4.43 -7.27 4.92
C MET A 280 5.48 -6.79 5.94
N LEU A 281 6.64 -6.30 5.49
CA LEU A 281 7.67 -5.75 6.37
C LEU A 281 7.16 -4.51 7.13
N GLU A 282 6.42 -3.62 6.46
CA GLU A 282 5.81 -2.43 7.07
C GLU A 282 4.71 -2.82 8.07
N ALA A 283 3.89 -3.85 7.78
CA ALA A 283 2.94 -4.41 8.74
C ALA A 283 3.65 -4.99 9.98
N GLY A 284 4.75 -5.71 9.79
CA GLY A 284 5.60 -6.20 10.88
C GLY A 284 6.16 -5.08 11.74
N LYS A 285 6.68 -4.00 11.13
CA LYS A 285 7.17 -2.81 11.85
C LYS A 285 6.06 -2.14 12.68
N ARG A 286 4.85 -2.03 12.12
CA ARG A 286 3.68 -1.50 12.83
C ARG A 286 3.23 -2.38 14.00
N LEU A 287 3.41 -3.70 13.90
CA LEU A 287 3.22 -4.63 15.02
C LEU A 287 4.29 -4.43 16.10
N LEU A 288 5.57 -4.34 15.75
CA LEU A 288 6.64 -4.05 16.71
C LEU A 288 6.43 -2.70 17.42
N ALA A 289 5.90 -1.68 16.73
CA ALA A 289 5.60 -0.39 17.32
C ALA A 289 4.53 -0.44 18.43
N ARG A 290 3.84 -1.58 18.64
CA ARG A 290 2.88 -1.78 19.74
C ARG A 290 3.52 -2.19 21.06
N GLY A 291 4.75 -2.71 21.09
CA GLY A 291 5.41 -3.01 22.34
C GLY A 291 6.82 -3.60 22.26
N GLY A 292 7.46 -3.68 23.43
CA GLY A 292 8.91 -3.82 23.58
C GLY A 292 9.44 -5.26 23.79
N ASP A 293 8.65 -6.29 23.52
CA ASP A 293 8.92 -7.69 23.87
C ASP A 293 9.09 -8.66 22.68
N LEU A 294 8.65 -8.31 21.46
CA LEU A 294 8.79 -9.14 20.25
C LEU A 294 9.87 -8.61 19.28
N SER A 295 10.55 -9.50 18.55
CA SER A 295 11.37 -9.15 17.38
C SER A 295 10.71 -9.62 16.07
N LEU A 296 11.29 -9.28 14.92
CA LEU A 296 10.95 -9.81 13.61
C LEU A 296 12.11 -10.62 13.03
N THR A 297 11.77 -11.69 12.32
CA THR A 297 12.70 -12.41 11.45
C THR A 297 12.08 -12.56 10.07
N VAL A 298 12.68 -11.96 9.05
CA VAL A 298 12.20 -12.03 7.67
C VAL A 298 12.94 -13.15 6.93
N LEU A 299 12.22 -14.17 6.50
CA LEU A 299 12.76 -15.26 5.68
C LEU A 299 12.66 -14.84 4.20
N ASN A 300 13.80 -14.52 3.59
CA ASN A 300 13.87 -14.15 2.19
C ASN A 300 14.03 -15.42 1.34
N MET A 301 13.03 -15.74 0.51
CA MET A 301 13.19 -16.71 -0.58
C MET A 301 14.01 -16.07 -1.71
N ALA A 302 14.89 -16.86 -2.33
CA ALA A 302 15.71 -16.39 -3.45
C ALA A 302 14.82 -16.04 -4.66
N PRO A 303 14.91 -14.83 -5.23
CA PRO A 303 14.09 -14.46 -6.39
C PRO A 303 14.53 -15.20 -7.66
N PRO A 304 13.61 -15.42 -8.63
CA PRO A 304 13.86 -16.27 -9.79
C PRO A 304 14.89 -15.75 -10.78
N THR A 305 15.10 -14.43 -10.84
CA THR A 305 15.97 -13.77 -11.83
C THR A 305 16.99 -12.84 -11.18
N PRO A 306 18.14 -12.56 -11.84
CA PRO A 306 19.18 -11.68 -11.31
C PRO A 306 18.68 -10.27 -10.97
N GLU A 307 17.77 -9.72 -11.77
CA GLU A 307 17.20 -8.38 -11.58
C GLU A 307 16.33 -8.33 -10.32
N SER A 308 15.47 -9.34 -10.16
CA SER A 308 14.62 -9.51 -8.98
C SER A 308 15.46 -9.73 -7.71
N ALA A 309 16.55 -10.51 -7.82
CA ALA A 309 17.50 -10.74 -6.74
C ALA A 309 18.26 -9.47 -6.34
N ALA A 310 18.66 -8.65 -7.32
CA ALA A 310 19.27 -7.36 -7.08
C ALA A 310 18.29 -6.40 -6.40
N GLU A 311 17.04 -6.27 -6.86
CA GLU A 311 16.00 -5.42 -6.26
C GLU A 311 15.79 -5.75 -4.77
N VAL A 312 15.60 -7.04 -4.44
CA VAL A 312 15.42 -7.50 -3.05
C VAL A 312 16.69 -7.27 -2.22
N THR A 313 17.87 -7.56 -2.76
CA THR A 313 19.14 -7.34 -2.04
C THR A 313 19.32 -5.86 -1.71
N ASP A 314 19.01 -4.97 -2.65
CA ASP A 314 19.17 -3.54 -2.48
C ASP A 314 18.13 -2.94 -1.52
N LEU A 315 16.91 -3.49 -1.52
CA LEU A 315 15.86 -3.21 -0.55
C LEU A 315 16.27 -3.63 0.86
N VAL A 316 16.69 -4.88 1.06
CA VAL A 316 17.14 -5.40 2.36
C VAL A 316 18.29 -4.55 2.89
N ARG A 317 19.31 -4.28 2.07
CA ARG A 317 20.46 -3.42 2.41
C ARG A 317 20.05 -2.02 2.88
N ARG A 318 19.05 -1.40 2.22
CA ARG A 318 18.53 -0.07 2.61
C ARG A 318 17.79 -0.11 3.95
N GLU A 319 17.03 -1.17 4.20
CA GLU A 319 16.29 -1.32 5.45
C GLU A 319 17.22 -1.67 6.62
N GLU A 320 18.22 -2.54 6.43
CA GLU A 320 19.29 -2.80 7.41
C GLU A 320 20.06 -1.52 7.77
N ALA A 321 20.41 -0.70 6.77
CA ALA A 321 21.06 0.59 7.00
C ALA A 321 20.17 1.57 7.79
N ALA A 322 18.86 1.58 7.54
CA ALA A 322 17.91 2.41 8.28
C ALA A 322 17.76 1.94 9.74
N ILE A 323 17.71 0.63 9.98
CA ILE A 323 17.67 0.02 11.32
C ILE A 323 18.94 0.39 12.12
N ALA A 324 20.12 0.27 11.50
CA ALA A 324 21.40 0.62 12.10
C ALA A 324 21.52 2.10 12.49
N ALA A 325 20.81 3.00 11.80
CA ALA A 325 20.87 4.44 12.04
C ALA A 325 19.97 4.95 13.19
N GLY A 326 18.99 4.15 13.67
CA GLY A 326 17.87 4.66 14.48
C GLY A 326 17.51 3.91 15.78
N GLN A 327 18.17 2.78 16.09
CA GLN A 327 17.70 1.71 17.00
C GLN A 327 16.57 0.86 16.37
N ALA A 328 16.51 -0.47 16.53
CA ALA A 328 17.29 -1.39 17.36
C ALA A 328 17.50 -2.75 16.66
N ASP A 329 18.29 -3.65 17.29
CA ASP A 329 18.55 -5.05 16.90
C ASP A 329 17.28 -5.95 17.01
N THR A 330 16.17 -5.56 16.38
CA THR A 330 14.85 -6.18 16.52
C THR A 330 14.26 -6.67 15.22
N ILE A 331 14.91 -6.44 14.07
CA ILE A 331 14.52 -6.97 12.76
C ILE A 331 15.74 -7.66 12.18
N HIS A 332 15.60 -8.93 11.82
CA HIS A 332 16.67 -9.74 11.26
C HIS A 332 16.24 -10.31 9.91
N PHE A 333 17.09 -10.17 8.88
CA PHE A 333 16.87 -10.81 7.58
C PHE A 333 17.63 -12.14 7.54
N HIS A 334 16.99 -13.18 7.02
CA HIS A 334 17.58 -14.51 6.86
C HIS A 334 17.28 -15.02 5.46
N ASN A 335 18.32 -15.16 4.64
CA ASN A 335 18.18 -15.67 3.28
C ASN A 335 18.09 -17.20 3.32
N LEU A 336 17.02 -17.75 2.77
CA LEU A 336 16.87 -19.19 2.59
C LEU A 336 17.85 -19.71 1.52
N PRO A 337 18.18 -21.02 1.52
CA PRO A 337 19.00 -21.64 0.49
C PRO A 337 18.46 -21.39 -0.92
N ILE A 338 19.36 -21.09 -1.86
CA ILE A 338 19.01 -21.03 -3.29
C ILE A 338 18.76 -22.46 -3.78
N ILE A 339 17.62 -22.69 -4.42
CA ILE A 339 17.20 -23.98 -4.97
C ILE A 339 17.08 -23.92 -6.51
N GLU A 340 16.95 -25.08 -7.14
CA GLU A 340 16.60 -25.14 -8.56
C GLU A 340 15.14 -24.67 -8.76
N HIS A 341 14.93 -23.76 -9.71
CA HIS A 341 13.63 -23.14 -9.95
C HIS A 341 12.74 -24.01 -10.88
N PRO A 342 11.41 -24.06 -10.67
CA PRO A 342 10.49 -24.70 -11.60
C PRO A 342 10.64 -24.21 -13.06
N PRO A 343 10.49 -25.07 -14.07
CA PRO A 343 10.92 -24.81 -15.45
C PRO A 343 9.99 -23.88 -16.28
N ASN A 344 9.14 -23.06 -15.65
CA ASN A 344 8.27 -22.11 -16.35
C ASN A 344 8.05 -20.83 -15.53
N LEU A 345 8.73 -19.73 -15.90
CA LEU A 345 8.58 -18.41 -15.27
C LEU A 345 7.43 -17.56 -15.83
N LEU A 346 6.80 -17.98 -16.93
CA LEU A 346 5.76 -17.16 -17.59
C LEU A 346 4.41 -17.24 -16.85
N GLU A 347 4.11 -18.40 -16.26
CA GLU A 347 2.92 -18.61 -15.42
C GLU A 347 3.27 -18.29 -13.96
N MET A 348 3.37 -16.99 -13.63
CA MET A 348 3.90 -16.52 -12.35
C MET A 348 3.19 -17.10 -11.12
N ASP A 349 1.86 -17.24 -11.12
CA ASP A 349 1.11 -17.79 -9.98
C ASP A 349 1.42 -19.28 -9.74
N ASP A 350 1.52 -20.05 -10.83
CA ASP A 350 1.95 -21.45 -10.81
C ASP A 350 3.38 -21.57 -10.27
N PHE A 351 4.27 -20.74 -10.81
CA PHE A 351 5.68 -20.71 -10.47
C PHE A 351 5.90 -20.42 -8.98
N ILE A 352 5.25 -19.37 -8.47
CA ILE A 352 5.32 -18.98 -7.06
C ILE A 352 4.84 -20.14 -6.17
N SER A 353 3.70 -20.74 -6.52
CA SER A 353 3.10 -21.84 -5.73
C SER A 353 4.00 -23.07 -5.66
N GLU A 354 4.58 -23.48 -6.79
CA GLU A 354 5.54 -24.60 -6.87
C GLU A 354 6.87 -24.28 -6.19
N LEU A 355 7.40 -23.06 -6.36
CA LEU A 355 8.63 -22.64 -5.71
C LEU A 355 8.48 -22.62 -4.18
N VAL A 356 7.35 -22.18 -3.63
CA VAL A 356 7.12 -22.25 -2.18
C VAL A 356 7.04 -23.69 -1.70
N GLN A 357 6.40 -24.61 -2.44
CA GLN A 357 6.39 -26.03 -2.05
C GLN A 357 7.81 -26.61 -1.94
N LEU A 358 8.72 -26.25 -2.85
CA LEU A 358 10.12 -26.64 -2.76
C LEU A 358 10.87 -25.98 -1.58
N HIS A 359 10.45 -24.79 -1.13
CA HIS A 359 11.02 -24.11 0.03
C HIS A 359 10.50 -24.61 1.39
N VAL A 360 9.39 -25.37 1.47
CA VAL A 360 8.83 -25.90 2.73
C VAL A 360 9.88 -26.55 3.66
N PRO A 361 10.74 -27.49 3.23
CA PRO A 361 11.78 -28.05 4.10
C PRO A 361 12.79 -26.99 4.57
N HIS A 362 13.17 -26.06 3.71
CA HIS A 362 14.11 -24.99 4.05
C HIS A 362 13.54 -23.99 5.06
N VAL A 363 12.23 -23.71 5.00
CA VAL A 363 11.53 -22.91 6.02
C VAL A 363 11.50 -23.64 7.36
N ARG A 364 11.24 -24.97 7.37
CA ARG A 364 11.32 -25.80 8.59
C ARG A 364 12.72 -25.74 9.21
N ASP A 365 13.76 -25.96 8.42
CA ASP A 365 15.15 -25.94 8.88
C ASP A 365 15.57 -24.55 9.40
N ALA A 366 15.17 -23.48 8.70
CA ALA A 366 15.43 -22.10 9.14
C ALA A 366 14.77 -21.80 10.49
N ILE A 367 13.50 -22.18 10.68
CA ILE A 367 12.77 -22.02 11.95
C ILE A 367 13.43 -22.82 13.07
N ALA A 368 13.78 -24.09 12.82
CA ALA A 368 14.46 -24.95 13.80
C ALA A 368 15.87 -24.43 14.17
N GLY A 369 16.53 -23.69 13.27
CA GLY A 369 17.81 -23.03 13.50
C GLY A 369 17.72 -21.68 14.25
N LEU A 370 16.52 -21.13 14.50
CA LEU A 370 16.38 -19.87 15.23
C LEU A 370 16.73 -20.05 16.71
N LYS A 371 17.56 -19.14 17.23
CA LYS A 371 17.88 -19.06 18.67
C LYS A 371 16.75 -18.44 19.49
N SER A 372 15.97 -17.57 18.89
CA SER A 372 14.79 -16.94 19.48
C SER A 372 13.57 -17.87 19.39
N PRO A 373 12.75 -17.99 20.45
CA PRO A 373 11.46 -18.66 20.36
C PRO A 373 10.57 -18.00 19.29
N VAL A 374 9.90 -18.78 18.44
CA VAL A 374 8.93 -18.23 17.47
C VAL A 374 7.60 -18.02 18.18
N ALA A 375 7.16 -16.77 18.26
CA ALA A 375 5.88 -16.37 18.86
C ALA A 375 4.71 -16.59 17.89
N ALA A 376 4.93 -16.25 16.62
CA ALA A 376 3.98 -16.45 15.53
C ALA A 376 4.69 -16.46 14.17
N MET A 377 4.04 -16.98 13.14
CA MET A 377 4.40 -16.76 11.74
C MET A 377 3.38 -15.86 11.05
N ILE A 378 3.85 -15.02 10.13
CA ILE A 378 3.03 -14.28 9.17
C ILE A 378 3.53 -14.66 7.78
N ILE A 379 2.72 -15.39 7.03
CA ILE A 379 3.06 -15.93 5.71
C ILE A 379 2.29 -15.20 4.62
N ASP A 380 2.86 -15.08 3.43
CA ASP A 380 2.13 -14.56 2.26
C ASP A 380 0.93 -15.47 1.91
N PHE A 381 -0.06 -14.94 1.19
CA PHE A 381 -1.23 -15.72 0.75
C PHE A 381 -0.89 -16.82 -0.27
N PHE A 382 0.25 -16.74 -0.97
CA PHE A 382 0.77 -17.89 -1.72
C PHE A 382 1.49 -18.92 -0.84
N CYS A 383 1.88 -18.58 0.39
CA CYS A 383 2.75 -19.41 1.22
C CYS A 383 2.03 -20.48 2.06
N THR A 384 0.77 -20.77 1.77
CA THR A 384 -0.04 -21.74 2.54
C THR A 384 0.46 -23.19 2.64
N PRO A 385 1.39 -23.71 1.79
CA PRO A 385 2.05 -25.00 2.06
C PRO A 385 2.80 -25.03 3.40
N VAL A 386 3.31 -23.89 3.87
CA VAL A 386 4.08 -23.78 5.12
C VAL A 386 3.22 -23.96 6.38
N LEU A 387 1.88 -23.88 6.26
CA LEU A 387 0.97 -24.11 7.38
C LEU A 387 1.16 -25.50 8.01
N ASP A 388 1.53 -26.53 7.24
CA ASP A 388 1.80 -27.88 7.77
C ASP A 388 3.00 -27.88 8.73
N VAL A 389 4.08 -27.17 8.37
CA VAL A 389 5.27 -27.02 9.22
C VAL A 389 4.94 -26.27 10.51
N SER A 390 4.16 -25.19 10.42
CA SER A 390 3.77 -24.45 11.62
C SER A 390 2.82 -25.22 12.53
N GLY A 391 1.94 -26.05 11.95
CA GLY A 391 1.05 -26.95 12.68
C GLY A 391 1.81 -28.04 13.44
N GLU A 392 2.79 -28.69 12.80
CA GLU A 392 3.70 -29.65 13.45
C GLU A 392 4.48 -29.03 14.62
N LEU A 393 4.90 -27.77 14.48
CA LEU A 393 5.65 -27.04 15.50
C LEU A 393 4.77 -26.34 16.54
N GLY A 394 3.44 -26.36 16.39
CA GLY A 394 2.50 -25.69 17.29
C GLY A 394 2.56 -24.16 17.25
N ILE A 395 3.05 -23.56 16.15
CA ILE A 395 3.26 -22.12 16.01
C ILE A 395 1.98 -21.46 15.44
N PRO A 396 1.42 -20.42 16.10
CA PRO A 396 0.32 -19.63 15.55
C PRO A 396 0.72 -18.95 14.24
N THR A 397 -0.04 -19.20 13.17
CA THR A 397 0.29 -18.70 11.82
C THR A 397 -0.83 -17.90 11.22
N TYR A 398 -0.51 -16.69 10.76
CA TYR A 398 -1.43 -15.77 10.11
C TYR A 398 -1.10 -15.66 8.62
N VAL A 399 -2.13 -15.58 7.78
CA VAL A 399 -1.94 -15.28 6.35
C VAL A 399 -2.03 -13.77 6.15
N TYR A 400 -0.98 -13.17 5.61
CA TYR A 400 -0.99 -11.78 5.15
C TYR A 400 -1.47 -11.74 3.69
N PHE A 401 -2.68 -11.22 3.51
CA PHE A 401 -3.29 -11.00 2.23
C PHE A 401 -2.84 -9.64 1.67
N ALA A 402 -1.89 -9.65 0.74
CA ALA A 402 -1.33 -8.46 0.08
C ALA A 402 -2.28 -7.84 -0.98
N GLY A 403 -3.58 -7.88 -0.71
CA GLY A 403 -4.67 -7.30 -1.50
C GLY A 403 -5.76 -6.74 -0.60
N ASN A 404 -6.99 -6.71 -1.10
CA ASN A 404 -8.17 -6.18 -0.41
C ASN A 404 -9.15 -7.27 0.06
N ALA A 405 -10.11 -6.89 0.91
CA ALA A 405 -11.11 -7.83 1.43
C ALA A 405 -12.02 -8.36 0.31
N SER A 406 -12.29 -7.55 -0.71
CA SER A 406 -13.06 -7.92 -1.89
C SER A 406 -12.46 -9.11 -2.65
N THR A 407 -11.15 -9.10 -2.90
CA THR A 407 -10.43 -10.18 -3.58
C THR A 407 -10.34 -11.40 -2.67
N PHE A 408 -10.16 -11.22 -1.35
CA PHE A 408 -10.23 -12.32 -0.40
C PHE A 408 -11.63 -12.99 -0.39
N ALA A 409 -12.72 -12.20 -0.40
CA ALA A 409 -14.10 -12.68 -0.49
C ALA A 409 -14.40 -13.42 -1.80
N LEU A 410 -13.80 -12.99 -2.92
CA LEU A 410 -13.83 -13.70 -4.20
C LEU A 410 -13.14 -15.07 -4.08
N LEU A 411 -11.93 -15.14 -3.51
CA LEU A 411 -11.20 -16.40 -3.33
C LEU A 411 -11.94 -17.40 -2.43
N LEU A 412 -12.57 -16.93 -1.34
CA LEU A 412 -13.46 -17.73 -0.49
C LEU A 412 -14.75 -18.20 -1.19
N SER A 413 -15.05 -17.69 -2.38
CA SER A 413 -16.29 -17.98 -3.11
C SER A 413 -16.07 -18.73 -4.43
N LEU A 414 -14.82 -19.07 -4.79
CA LEU A 414 -14.47 -19.76 -6.05
C LEU A 414 -15.30 -21.02 -6.29
N GLU A 415 -15.39 -21.92 -5.31
CA GLU A 415 -16.11 -23.19 -5.46
C GLU A 415 -17.63 -22.97 -5.64
N SER A 416 -18.19 -21.93 -5.00
CA SER A 416 -19.62 -21.56 -5.13
C SER A 416 -19.94 -20.82 -6.43
N ASN A 417 -18.91 -20.32 -7.14
CA ASN A 417 -19.02 -19.61 -8.41
C ASN A 417 -18.66 -20.46 -9.63
N LYS A 418 -18.27 -21.72 -9.39
CA LYS A 418 -17.88 -22.67 -10.43
C LYS A 418 -18.98 -22.88 -11.47
N GLY A 419 -18.64 -22.75 -12.75
CA GLY A 419 -19.55 -22.97 -13.88
C GLY A 419 -20.60 -21.88 -14.11
N LYS A 420 -20.51 -20.72 -13.45
CA LYS A 420 -21.29 -19.52 -13.84
C LYS A 420 -20.65 -18.89 -15.07
N GLU A 421 -21.43 -18.40 -16.03
CA GLU A 421 -20.91 -17.94 -17.34
C GLU A 421 -20.81 -16.40 -17.47
N ASP A 422 -21.77 -15.63 -16.94
CA ASP A 422 -21.79 -14.16 -17.12
C ASP A 422 -21.20 -13.40 -15.92
N THR A 423 -21.63 -13.75 -14.71
CA THR A 423 -21.31 -13.06 -13.46
C THR A 423 -21.00 -14.05 -12.33
N VAL A 424 -20.27 -13.58 -11.32
CA VAL A 424 -20.01 -14.32 -10.08
C VAL A 424 -20.51 -13.52 -8.88
N ASP A 425 -20.93 -14.26 -7.84
CA ASP A 425 -21.40 -13.69 -6.59
C ASP A 425 -20.21 -13.52 -5.64
N VAL A 426 -19.88 -12.29 -5.26
CA VAL A 426 -18.88 -11.98 -4.23
C VAL A 426 -19.60 -11.37 -3.03
N PRO A 427 -19.44 -11.90 -1.81
CA PRO A 427 -20.13 -11.39 -0.62
C PRO A 427 -19.85 -9.91 -0.38
N GLY A 428 -20.92 -9.13 -0.14
CA GLY A 428 -20.83 -7.69 0.10
C GLY A 428 -20.71 -6.82 -1.16
N LEU A 429 -20.56 -7.41 -2.35
CA LEU A 429 -20.48 -6.69 -3.63
C LEU A 429 -21.74 -6.89 -4.51
N PRO A 430 -22.00 -5.98 -5.47
CA PRO A 430 -22.91 -6.27 -6.58
C PRO A 430 -22.38 -7.42 -7.47
N PRO A 431 -23.23 -8.07 -8.29
CA PRO A 431 -22.81 -9.14 -9.19
C PRO A 431 -21.63 -8.74 -10.08
N VAL A 432 -20.54 -9.50 -9.98
CA VAL A 432 -19.25 -9.15 -10.61
C VAL A 432 -19.19 -9.79 -12.00
N PRO A 433 -18.95 -9.03 -13.09
CA PRO A 433 -18.75 -9.60 -14.43
C PRO A 433 -17.56 -10.57 -14.44
N ARG A 434 -17.68 -11.73 -15.12
CA ARG A 434 -16.54 -12.67 -15.25
C ARG A 434 -15.34 -12.05 -15.97
N SER A 435 -15.57 -11.09 -16.86
CA SER A 435 -14.52 -10.29 -17.51
C SER A 435 -13.76 -9.36 -16.55
N SER A 436 -14.27 -9.10 -15.35
CA SER A 436 -13.53 -8.37 -14.30
C SER A 436 -12.64 -9.28 -13.46
N LEU A 437 -12.67 -10.60 -13.64
CA LEU A 437 -11.88 -11.52 -12.82
C LEU A 437 -10.39 -11.52 -13.22
N PRO A 438 -9.48 -11.80 -12.25
CA PRO A 438 -8.08 -12.09 -12.54
C PRO A 438 -7.96 -13.18 -13.62
N SER A 439 -6.97 -13.11 -14.52
CA SER A 439 -6.78 -14.10 -15.59
C SER A 439 -6.70 -15.57 -15.08
N PRO A 440 -6.00 -15.90 -13.98
CA PRO A 440 -6.02 -17.24 -13.39
C PRO A 440 -7.40 -17.76 -12.99
N LEU A 441 -8.35 -16.86 -12.74
CA LEU A 441 -9.69 -17.20 -12.25
C LEU A 441 -10.74 -17.29 -13.37
N GLN A 442 -10.36 -16.97 -14.62
CA GLN A 442 -11.26 -17.05 -15.78
C GLN A 442 -11.37 -18.48 -16.34
N ASP A 443 -10.29 -19.27 -16.35
CA ASP A 443 -10.29 -20.69 -16.74
C ASP A 443 -10.23 -21.65 -15.51
N GLU A 444 -11.36 -22.28 -15.21
CA GLU A 444 -11.53 -23.25 -14.11
C GLU A 444 -10.79 -24.58 -14.34
N ALA A 445 -10.33 -24.85 -15.58
CA ALA A 445 -9.54 -26.03 -15.93
C ALA A 445 -8.04 -25.80 -15.83
N SER A 446 -7.57 -24.55 -15.70
CA SER A 446 -6.15 -24.17 -15.62
C SER A 446 -5.44 -24.77 -14.39
N LYS A 447 -4.11 -24.68 -14.35
CA LYS A 447 -3.32 -25.08 -13.17
C LYS A 447 -3.39 -23.98 -12.09
N SER A 448 -3.30 -22.72 -12.50
CA SER A 448 -3.38 -21.54 -11.63
C SER A 448 -4.71 -21.46 -10.87
N TYR A 449 -5.85 -21.72 -11.50
CA TYR A 449 -7.15 -21.80 -10.81
C TYR A 449 -7.14 -22.85 -9.68
N LYS A 450 -6.49 -24.01 -9.91
CA LYS A 450 -6.40 -25.08 -8.91
C LYS A 450 -5.49 -24.68 -7.75
N TRP A 451 -4.44 -23.89 -7.99
CA TRP A 451 -3.66 -23.27 -6.91
C TRP A 451 -4.51 -22.30 -6.09
N PHE A 452 -5.27 -21.39 -6.71
CA PHE A 452 -6.15 -20.49 -5.97
C PHE A 452 -7.23 -21.23 -5.17
N VAL A 453 -7.79 -22.33 -5.67
CA VAL A 453 -8.70 -23.22 -4.90
C VAL A 453 -7.97 -23.98 -3.78
N TYR A 454 -6.70 -24.36 -3.97
CA TYR A 454 -5.88 -24.94 -2.91
C TYR A 454 -5.64 -23.90 -1.80
N HIS A 455 -5.11 -22.71 -2.14
CA HIS A 455 -4.85 -21.65 -1.18
C HIS A 455 -6.12 -21.19 -0.45
N SER A 456 -7.25 -21.03 -1.16
CA SER A 456 -8.50 -20.57 -0.53
C SER A 456 -9.04 -21.52 0.54
N ARG A 457 -8.86 -22.83 0.36
CA ARG A 457 -9.16 -23.84 1.40
C ARG A 457 -8.17 -23.75 2.55
N ARG A 458 -6.87 -23.63 2.26
CA ARG A 458 -5.80 -23.55 3.26
C ARG A 458 -5.88 -22.29 4.14
N TYR A 459 -6.45 -21.20 3.64
CA TYR A 459 -6.70 -20.00 4.46
C TYR A 459 -7.55 -20.31 5.70
N MET A 460 -8.46 -21.28 5.63
CA MET A 460 -9.32 -21.69 6.75
C MET A 460 -8.56 -22.38 7.89
N GLU A 461 -7.31 -22.79 7.67
CA GLU A 461 -6.45 -23.45 8.66
C GLU A 461 -5.52 -22.44 9.38
N ALA A 462 -5.50 -21.18 8.95
CA ALA A 462 -4.73 -20.13 9.59
C ALA A 462 -5.34 -19.70 10.94
N THR A 463 -4.50 -19.23 11.86
CA THR A 463 -4.91 -18.60 13.13
C THR A 463 -5.67 -17.29 12.91
N GLY A 464 -5.45 -16.64 11.77
CA GLY A 464 -6.15 -15.41 11.36
C GLY A 464 -5.66 -14.90 10.02
N ILE A 465 -6.43 -13.98 9.43
CA ILE A 465 -6.16 -13.38 8.12
C ILE A 465 -5.87 -11.89 8.33
N ILE A 466 -4.70 -11.42 7.91
CA ILE A 466 -4.30 -10.02 7.98
C ILE A 466 -4.52 -9.43 6.59
N ILE A 467 -5.31 -8.36 6.46
CA ILE A 467 -5.62 -7.75 5.17
C ILE A 467 -5.18 -6.28 5.18
N ASN A 468 -4.54 -5.84 4.10
CA ASN A 468 -4.13 -4.44 3.94
C ASN A 468 -5.31 -3.55 3.52
N THR A 469 -6.35 -3.48 4.37
CA THR A 469 -7.55 -2.65 4.19
C THR A 469 -8.03 -2.14 5.54
N ALA A 470 -8.98 -1.20 5.55
CA ALA A 470 -9.61 -0.68 6.76
C ALA A 470 -11.11 -0.98 6.78
N ALA A 471 -11.72 -1.05 7.97
CA ALA A 471 -13.16 -1.32 8.11
C ALA A 471 -14.00 -0.26 7.36
N GLU A 472 -13.58 1.00 7.42
CA GLU A 472 -14.23 2.14 6.77
C GLU A 472 -14.12 2.13 5.24
N LEU A 473 -13.23 1.32 4.66
CA LEU A 473 -13.07 1.17 3.21
C LEU A 473 -13.96 0.06 2.65
N GLU A 474 -14.00 -1.12 3.28
CA GLU A 474 -14.66 -2.33 2.74
C GLU A 474 -15.68 -2.95 3.72
N SER A 475 -16.36 -2.13 4.53
CA SER A 475 -17.29 -2.57 5.59
C SER A 475 -18.31 -3.62 5.15
N ASN A 476 -18.98 -3.40 4.01
CA ASN A 476 -19.97 -4.34 3.45
C ASN A 476 -19.39 -5.74 3.20
N VAL A 477 -18.18 -5.79 2.65
CA VAL A 477 -17.48 -7.03 2.31
C VAL A 477 -16.97 -7.71 3.57
N LEU A 478 -16.29 -6.98 4.45
CA LEU A 478 -15.77 -7.47 5.72
C LEU A 478 -16.88 -8.09 6.58
N ALA A 479 -18.03 -7.40 6.71
CA ALA A 479 -19.20 -7.91 7.40
C ALA A 479 -19.76 -9.19 6.73
N ALA A 480 -19.79 -9.25 5.40
CA ALA A 480 -20.33 -10.39 4.65
C ALA A 480 -19.43 -11.64 4.67
N ILE A 481 -18.18 -11.54 5.13
CA ILE A 481 -17.23 -12.65 5.24
C ILE A 481 -16.76 -12.96 6.67
N ALA A 482 -17.18 -12.19 7.68
CA ALA A 482 -16.75 -12.36 9.07
C ALA A 482 -16.93 -13.80 9.59
N ASP A 483 -18.11 -14.39 9.38
CA ASP A 483 -18.43 -15.78 9.77
C ASP A 483 -17.95 -16.85 8.75
N ARG A 484 -17.21 -16.44 7.70
CA ARG A 484 -16.79 -17.31 6.59
C ARG A 484 -15.28 -17.56 6.53
N ALA A 485 -14.52 -16.99 7.45
CA ALA A 485 -13.06 -17.05 7.50
C ALA A 485 -12.58 -17.19 8.96
N PRO A 486 -11.29 -17.51 9.20
CA PRO A 486 -10.67 -17.24 10.49
C PRO A 486 -10.66 -15.74 10.81
N PRO A 487 -10.40 -15.33 12.07
CA PRO A 487 -10.43 -13.94 12.49
C PRO A 487 -9.67 -12.99 11.55
N ILE A 488 -10.37 -11.99 11.03
CA ILE A 488 -9.84 -11.02 10.05
C ILE A 488 -9.31 -9.78 10.78
N TYR A 489 -8.10 -9.35 10.43
CA TYR A 489 -7.43 -8.16 10.93
C TYR A 489 -7.23 -7.17 9.77
N PRO A 490 -8.18 -6.25 9.53
CA PRO A 490 -8.01 -5.15 8.58
C PRO A 490 -7.06 -4.11 9.20
N ILE A 491 -5.80 -4.09 8.77
CA ILE A 491 -4.73 -3.25 9.37
C ILE A 491 -4.28 -2.07 8.49
N GLY A 492 -4.99 -1.83 7.39
CA GLY A 492 -4.65 -0.85 6.37
C GLY A 492 -5.01 0.61 6.70
N PRO A 493 -4.57 1.56 5.87
CA PRO A 493 -3.60 1.40 4.79
C PRO A 493 -2.17 1.22 5.35
N VAL A 494 -1.52 0.11 5.00
CA VAL A 494 -0.11 -0.17 5.32
C VAL A 494 0.75 0.43 4.21
N LEU A 495 1.29 1.60 4.52
CA LEU A 495 2.12 2.43 3.64
C LEU A 495 3.44 2.77 4.33
N SER A 496 4.54 2.65 3.61
CA SER A 496 5.86 3.09 4.06
C SER A 496 6.08 4.55 3.68
N LEU A 497 5.64 5.45 4.57
CA LEU A 497 5.75 6.90 4.42
C LEU A 497 7.09 7.37 5.02
N LYS A 498 8.13 7.42 4.19
CA LYS A 498 9.42 7.98 4.58
C LYS A 498 9.33 9.52 4.61
N PRO A 499 10.10 10.22 5.46
CA PRO A 499 10.20 11.67 5.38
C PRO A 499 10.64 12.11 3.97
N PRO A 500 10.22 13.30 3.49
CA PRO A 500 10.74 13.86 2.25
C PRO A 500 12.27 13.95 2.29
N ALA A 501 12.92 13.70 1.15
CA ALA A 501 14.36 13.90 1.02
C ALA A 501 14.72 15.40 1.11
N ASP A 502 15.94 15.71 1.57
CA ASP A 502 16.43 17.09 1.68
C ASP A 502 16.44 17.81 0.31
N GLU A 503 16.72 17.07 -0.77
CA GLU A 503 16.56 17.55 -2.15
C GLU A 503 15.40 16.79 -2.83
N PRO A 504 14.30 17.47 -3.22
CA PRO A 504 13.19 16.83 -3.91
C PRO A 504 13.61 16.36 -5.31
N HIS A 505 13.06 15.21 -5.70
CA HIS A 505 13.27 14.62 -7.02
C HIS A 505 12.84 15.59 -8.13
N GLU A 506 13.51 15.57 -9.28
CA GLU A 506 13.28 16.55 -10.36
C GLU A 506 11.83 16.56 -10.86
N CYS A 507 11.22 15.38 -10.99
CA CYS A 507 9.81 15.30 -11.39
C CYS A 507 8.84 15.89 -10.35
N VAL A 508 9.24 16.01 -9.07
CA VAL A 508 8.46 16.67 -8.02
C VAL A 508 8.66 18.19 -8.10
N ARG A 509 9.90 18.66 -8.35
CA ARG A 509 10.20 20.08 -8.60
C ARG A 509 9.44 20.67 -9.80
N TRP A 510 9.14 19.86 -10.81
CA TRP A 510 8.25 20.31 -11.89
C TRP A 510 6.82 20.54 -11.40
N LEU A 511 6.30 19.72 -10.47
CA LEU A 511 4.95 19.87 -9.93
C LEU A 511 4.79 21.14 -9.09
N ASP A 512 5.85 21.62 -8.42
CA ASP A 512 5.86 22.91 -7.71
C ASP A 512 5.49 24.10 -8.63
N THR A 513 5.74 23.98 -9.94
CA THR A 513 5.43 25.01 -10.94
C THR A 513 3.99 24.96 -11.46
N GLN A 514 3.20 23.96 -11.05
CA GLN A 514 1.86 23.70 -11.57
C GLN A 514 0.75 24.16 -10.59
N PRO A 515 -0.41 24.64 -11.08
CA PRO A 515 -1.53 24.99 -10.22
C PRO A 515 -2.04 23.81 -9.37
N PRO A 516 -2.59 24.06 -8.17
CA PRO A 516 -3.21 23.02 -7.35
C PRO A 516 -4.27 22.20 -8.10
N ALA A 517 -4.29 20.88 -7.86
CA ALA A 517 -5.21 19.90 -8.45
C ALA A 517 -5.38 19.98 -9.98
N SER A 518 -4.33 20.38 -10.72
CA SER A 518 -4.39 20.60 -12.18
C SER A 518 -3.66 19.54 -13.03
N VAL A 519 -2.83 18.70 -12.40
CA VAL A 519 -2.03 17.66 -13.06
C VAL A 519 -2.72 16.30 -12.92
N VAL A 520 -2.91 15.58 -14.02
CA VAL A 520 -3.18 14.14 -13.99
C VAL A 520 -1.85 13.37 -13.98
N PHE A 521 -1.68 12.50 -13.00
CA PHE A 521 -0.54 11.59 -12.90
C PHE A 521 -0.87 10.28 -13.63
N LEU A 522 0.07 9.72 -14.39
CA LEU A 522 -0.06 8.42 -15.05
C LEU A 522 1.09 7.52 -14.63
N CYS A 523 0.79 6.42 -13.94
CA CYS A 523 1.78 5.41 -13.57
C CYS A 523 1.12 4.04 -13.39
N PHE A 524 1.80 3.01 -13.87
CA PHE A 524 1.22 1.69 -14.11
C PHE A 524 1.89 0.59 -13.26
N GLY A 525 2.41 0.97 -12.09
CA GLY A 525 3.12 0.08 -11.17
C GLY A 525 4.56 -0.20 -11.61
N SER A 526 5.22 -1.14 -10.95
CA SER A 526 6.61 -1.54 -11.24
C SER A 526 6.75 -2.34 -12.54
N MET A 527 5.73 -3.13 -12.90
CA MET A 527 5.75 -4.00 -14.09
C MET A 527 5.00 -3.41 -15.30
N GLY A 528 4.35 -2.26 -15.15
CA GLY A 528 3.59 -1.63 -16.22
C GLY A 528 4.48 -1.05 -17.32
N SER A 529 4.28 -1.50 -18.55
CA SER A 529 4.88 -0.97 -19.76
C SER A 529 3.93 -1.15 -20.94
N PHE A 530 4.17 -0.43 -22.04
CA PHE A 530 3.28 -0.41 -23.19
C PHE A 530 4.05 -0.59 -24.50
N THR A 531 3.38 -1.16 -25.51
CA THR A 531 3.89 -1.19 -26.87
C THR A 531 3.97 0.22 -27.44
N ALA A 532 4.90 0.47 -28.37
CA ALA A 532 5.00 1.77 -29.06
C ALA A 532 3.68 2.18 -29.74
N ALA A 533 2.82 1.24 -30.14
CA ALA A 533 1.49 1.53 -30.66
C ALA A 533 0.58 2.15 -29.57
N GLN A 534 0.50 1.53 -28.39
CA GLN A 534 -0.32 2.04 -27.29
C GLN A 534 0.25 3.35 -26.70
N VAL A 535 1.57 3.54 -26.73
CA VAL A 535 2.23 4.81 -26.36
C VAL A 535 1.77 5.98 -27.25
N ARG A 536 1.52 5.75 -28.56
CA ARG A 536 0.97 6.78 -29.46
C ARG A 536 -0.46 7.17 -29.10
N GLU A 537 -1.33 6.20 -28.82
CA GLU A 537 -2.70 6.47 -28.36
C GLU A 537 -2.72 7.24 -27.03
N ILE A 538 -1.83 6.90 -26.09
CA ILE A 538 -1.69 7.63 -24.81
C ILE A 538 -1.25 9.07 -25.09
N ALA A 539 -0.23 9.27 -25.92
CA ALA A 539 0.27 10.58 -26.29
C ALA A 539 -0.82 11.44 -26.96
N GLU A 540 -1.54 10.91 -27.96
CA GLU A 540 -2.63 11.62 -28.61
C GLU A 540 -3.79 11.93 -27.63
N GLY A 541 -4.17 10.97 -26.78
CA GLY A 541 -5.21 11.16 -25.77
C GLY A 541 -4.87 12.24 -24.75
N LEU A 542 -3.59 12.31 -24.33
CA LEU A 542 -3.08 13.36 -23.45
C LEU A 542 -3.07 14.73 -24.13
N GLU A 543 -2.56 14.85 -25.37
CA GLU A 543 -2.61 16.11 -26.14
C GLU A 543 -4.06 16.62 -26.28
N ARG A 544 -4.97 15.74 -26.71
CA ARG A 544 -6.40 16.07 -26.91
C ARG A 544 -7.13 16.35 -25.59
N SER A 545 -6.66 15.83 -24.46
CA SER A 545 -7.25 16.10 -23.13
C SER A 545 -7.12 17.57 -22.69
N GLU A 546 -6.10 18.26 -23.22
CA GLU A 546 -5.61 19.58 -22.82
C GLU A 546 -5.24 19.75 -21.33
N GLN A 547 -5.31 18.68 -20.53
CA GLN A 547 -4.92 18.68 -19.13
C GLN A 547 -3.39 18.73 -18.98
N ARG A 548 -2.92 19.18 -17.82
CA ARG A 548 -1.51 18.99 -17.46
C ARG A 548 -1.29 17.55 -17.04
N PHE A 549 -0.14 16.99 -17.36
CA PHE A 549 0.15 15.59 -17.00
C PHE A 549 1.59 15.37 -16.55
N LEU A 550 1.75 14.41 -15.64
CA LEU A 550 3.02 13.76 -15.35
C LEU A 550 2.86 12.27 -15.66
N TRP A 551 3.52 11.81 -16.71
CA TRP A 551 3.47 10.41 -17.15
C TRP A 551 4.80 9.70 -16.90
N VAL A 552 4.77 8.67 -16.06
CA VAL A 552 5.90 7.73 -15.92
C VAL A 552 5.80 6.69 -17.04
N LEU A 553 6.77 6.74 -17.96
CA LEU A 553 6.86 5.82 -19.10
C LEU A 553 8.04 4.87 -18.88
N ARG A 554 7.77 3.57 -19.04
CA ARG A 554 8.78 2.49 -19.02
C ARG A 554 8.80 1.82 -20.39
N SER A 555 9.99 1.42 -20.84
CA SER A 555 10.14 0.53 -21.98
C SER A 555 9.62 -0.87 -21.62
N PRO A 556 9.09 -1.64 -22.59
CA PRO A 556 8.90 -3.08 -22.43
C PRO A 556 10.18 -3.78 -21.96
N PRO A 557 10.07 -4.97 -21.34
CA PRO A 557 11.23 -5.77 -20.98
C PRO A 557 12.16 -6.04 -22.18
N ALA A 558 13.47 -6.05 -21.94
CA ALA A 558 14.44 -6.50 -22.94
C ALA A 558 14.22 -7.98 -23.29
N GLU A 559 14.74 -8.44 -24.42
CA GLU A 559 14.60 -9.84 -24.86
C GLU A 559 15.11 -10.82 -23.79
N GLY A 560 14.24 -11.73 -23.35
CA GLY A 560 14.50 -12.68 -22.26
C GLY A 560 14.36 -12.13 -20.83
N GLY A 561 14.11 -10.83 -20.66
CA GLY A 561 13.82 -10.19 -19.36
C GLY A 561 12.33 -10.18 -19.02
N MET A 562 12.02 -10.07 -17.72
CA MET A 562 10.63 -9.92 -17.23
C MET A 562 10.28 -8.49 -16.79
N HIS A 563 11.29 -7.67 -16.51
CA HIS A 563 11.13 -6.34 -15.89
C HIS A 563 11.18 -5.21 -16.94
N PRO A 564 10.28 -4.21 -16.87
CA PRO A 564 10.35 -3.01 -17.71
C PRO A 564 11.65 -2.23 -17.53
N THR A 565 12.24 -1.78 -18.63
CA THR A 565 13.47 -0.98 -18.63
C THR A 565 13.18 0.52 -18.64
N ASP A 566 14.21 1.34 -18.43
CA ASP A 566 14.11 2.79 -18.56
C ASP A 566 13.75 3.16 -20.02
N ALA A 567 12.85 4.12 -20.20
CA ALA A 567 12.32 4.47 -21.51
C ALA A 567 13.29 5.33 -22.34
N ASN A 568 13.56 4.93 -23.59
CA ASN A 568 14.06 5.89 -24.58
C ASN A 568 12.88 6.70 -25.12
N LEU A 569 12.78 7.97 -24.69
CA LEU A 569 11.67 8.85 -25.06
C LEU A 569 11.68 9.22 -26.55
N GLU A 570 12.85 9.25 -27.20
CA GLU A 570 12.98 9.57 -28.63
C GLU A 570 12.49 8.42 -29.52
N GLU A 571 12.59 7.17 -29.05
CA GLU A 571 12.13 5.98 -29.80
C GLU A 571 10.65 5.68 -29.58
N LEU A 572 10.12 5.97 -28.39
CA LEU A 572 8.77 5.56 -28.00
C LEU A 572 7.69 6.62 -28.28
N LEU A 573 8.00 7.91 -28.11
CA LEU A 573 7.01 8.98 -28.24
C LEU A 573 6.80 9.40 -29.71
N PRO A 574 5.62 9.92 -30.08
CA PRO A 574 5.42 10.52 -31.40
C PRO A 574 6.33 11.74 -31.62
N ASP A 575 6.83 11.92 -32.84
CA ASP A 575 7.65 13.07 -33.24
C ASP A 575 7.05 14.40 -32.75
N GLY A 576 7.87 15.19 -32.05
CA GLY A 576 7.50 16.51 -31.55
C GLY A 576 6.53 16.53 -30.36
N PHE A 577 6.10 15.38 -29.81
CA PHE A 577 5.17 15.32 -28.66
C PHE A 577 5.67 16.14 -27.46
N LEU A 578 6.95 16.03 -27.11
CA LEU A 578 7.55 16.74 -25.97
C LEU A 578 7.56 18.26 -26.15
N GLU A 579 7.75 18.75 -27.39
CA GLU A 579 7.71 20.19 -27.69
C GLU A 579 6.26 20.71 -27.78
N ARG A 580 5.31 19.93 -28.33
CA ARG A 580 3.88 20.29 -28.34
C ARG A 580 3.27 20.35 -26.94
N THR A 581 3.74 19.50 -26.02
CA THR A 581 3.22 19.42 -24.64
C THR A 581 4.01 20.24 -23.63
N LYS A 582 5.08 20.93 -24.06
CA LYS A 582 6.02 21.70 -23.22
C LYS A 582 5.31 22.68 -22.28
N GLY A 583 5.63 22.58 -20.99
CA GLY A 583 5.05 23.41 -19.93
C GLY A 583 3.63 23.00 -19.47
N LYS A 584 2.94 22.10 -20.19
CA LYS A 584 1.71 21.42 -19.72
C LYS A 584 1.99 19.99 -19.26
N GLY A 585 2.84 19.28 -19.98
CA GLY A 585 3.17 17.87 -19.77
C GLY A 585 4.63 17.64 -19.39
N MET A 586 4.87 16.53 -18.71
CA MET A 586 6.19 15.96 -18.50
C MET A 586 6.10 14.43 -18.61
N VAL A 587 7.01 13.84 -19.39
CA VAL A 587 7.20 12.38 -19.43
C VAL A 587 8.48 12.06 -18.67
N TRP A 588 8.39 11.16 -17.71
CA TRP A 588 9.50 10.71 -16.90
C TRP A 588 9.90 9.28 -17.29
N PRO A 589 11.13 9.03 -17.78
CA PRO A 589 11.51 7.75 -18.40
C PRO A 589 11.91 6.65 -17.40
N THR A 590 12.10 6.98 -16.12
CA THR A 590 12.60 6.05 -15.11
C THR A 590 11.57 5.82 -14.00
N MET A 591 11.93 5.05 -12.96
CA MET A 591 11.10 4.96 -11.76
C MET A 591 10.96 6.34 -11.10
N ALA A 592 9.78 6.66 -10.59
CA ALA A 592 9.49 7.94 -9.96
C ALA A 592 9.00 7.76 -8.51
N PRO A 593 9.18 8.76 -7.62
CA PRO A 593 8.71 8.71 -6.24
C PRO A 593 7.18 8.88 -6.16
N GLN A 594 6.44 7.85 -6.54
CA GLN A 594 4.97 7.87 -6.64
C GLN A 594 4.26 8.47 -5.41
N LYS A 595 4.72 8.13 -4.20
CA LYS A 595 4.15 8.68 -2.95
C LYS A 595 4.32 10.19 -2.81
N GLU A 596 5.48 10.73 -3.22
CA GLU A 596 5.74 12.18 -3.18
C GLU A 596 4.89 12.90 -4.24
N ILE A 597 4.74 12.29 -5.42
CA ILE A 597 3.88 12.80 -6.50
C ILE A 597 2.41 12.82 -6.05
N LEU A 598 1.88 11.72 -5.53
CA LEU A 598 0.49 11.63 -5.05
C LEU A 598 0.23 12.52 -3.82
N ALA A 599 1.25 12.79 -3.00
CA ALA A 599 1.16 13.76 -1.91
C ALA A 599 1.13 15.23 -2.40
N HIS A 600 1.57 15.50 -3.62
CA HIS A 600 1.79 16.86 -4.10
C HIS A 600 0.50 17.58 -4.45
N VAL A 601 0.34 18.82 -3.97
CA VAL A 601 -0.89 19.62 -4.09
C VAL A 601 -1.34 19.90 -5.53
N ALA A 602 -0.43 19.83 -6.50
CA ALA A 602 -0.75 20.00 -7.92
C ALA A 602 -1.42 18.78 -8.57
N VAL A 603 -1.32 17.58 -7.99
CA VAL A 603 -1.93 16.37 -8.55
C VAL A 603 -3.43 16.36 -8.25
N GLY A 604 -4.25 16.37 -9.30
CA GLY A 604 -5.70 16.38 -9.24
C GLY A 604 -6.36 15.05 -9.60
N GLY A 605 -5.60 14.08 -10.14
CA GLY A 605 -6.09 12.75 -10.51
C GLY A 605 -4.98 11.78 -10.89
N PHE A 606 -5.27 10.48 -10.89
CA PHE A 606 -4.31 9.40 -11.13
C PHE A 606 -4.88 8.34 -12.10
N VAL A 607 -4.33 8.25 -13.31
CA VAL A 607 -4.55 7.10 -14.21
C VAL A 607 -3.65 5.98 -13.74
N THR A 608 -4.24 4.86 -13.33
CA THR A 608 -3.53 3.80 -12.62
C THR A 608 -3.91 2.40 -13.08
N HIS A 609 -2.90 1.53 -13.11
CA HIS A 609 -3.06 0.08 -13.22
C HIS A 609 -3.90 -0.57 -12.11
N CYS A 610 -4.38 0.16 -11.09
CA CYS A 610 -5.25 -0.37 -10.03
C CYS A 610 -4.62 -1.47 -9.14
N GLY A 611 -3.29 -1.64 -9.15
CA GLY A 611 -2.59 -2.49 -8.18
C GLY A 611 -2.79 -1.97 -6.76
N TRP A 612 -3.15 -2.83 -5.81
CA TRP A 612 -3.74 -2.41 -4.53
C TRP A 612 -2.89 -1.43 -3.71
N ASN A 613 -1.56 -1.58 -3.70
CA ASN A 613 -0.67 -0.64 -3.01
C ASN A 613 -0.79 0.80 -3.59
N SER A 614 -0.89 0.97 -4.90
CA SER A 614 -1.07 2.29 -5.54
C SER A 614 -2.46 2.86 -5.30
N VAL A 615 -3.48 2.00 -5.15
CA VAL A 615 -4.83 2.40 -4.73
C VAL A 615 -4.78 2.98 -3.31
N LEU A 616 -4.16 2.28 -2.36
CA LEU A 616 -4.05 2.76 -0.97
C LEU A 616 -3.25 4.06 -0.88
N GLU A 617 -2.19 4.23 -1.66
CA GLU A 617 -1.46 5.50 -1.76
C GLU A 617 -2.36 6.62 -2.29
N SER A 618 -3.13 6.37 -3.35
CA SER A 618 -4.08 7.34 -3.92
C SER A 618 -5.14 7.76 -2.91
N LEU A 619 -5.77 6.78 -2.23
CA LEU A 619 -6.79 7.04 -1.21
C LEU A 619 -6.21 7.80 0.00
N TRP A 620 -5.00 7.44 0.45
CA TRP A 620 -4.32 8.11 1.56
C TRP A 620 -4.06 9.60 1.33
N PHE A 621 -3.79 9.99 0.07
CA PHE A 621 -3.64 11.40 -0.30
C PHE A 621 -4.93 12.04 -0.81
N GLY A 622 -6.01 11.27 -1.01
CA GLY A 622 -7.29 11.72 -1.55
C GLY A 622 -7.26 12.03 -3.04
N VAL A 623 -6.32 11.43 -3.76
CA VAL A 623 -6.20 11.57 -5.21
C VAL A 623 -7.25 10.64 -5.86
N PRO A 624 -8.13 11.18 -6.72
CA PRO A 624 -9.16 10.41 -7.41
C PRO A 624 -8.57 9.69 -8.64
N MET A 625 -9.17 8.57 -9.06
CA MET A 625 -8.55 7.67 -10.03
C MET A 625 -9.26 7.57 -11.38
N VAL A 626 -8.49 7.19 -12.41
CA VAL A 626 -9.00 6.56 -13.63
C VAL A 626 -8.44 5.14 -13.71
N THR A 627 -9.28 4.15 -13.96
CA THR A 627 -8.87 2.73 -13.93
C THR A 627 -8.33 2.25 -15.28
N TRP A 628 -7.08 1.81 -15.33
CA TRP A 628 -6.48 1.15 -16.50
C TRP A 628 -5.71 -0.13 -16.11
N PRO A 629 -6.41 -1.16 -15.62
CA PRO A 629 -5.81 -2.43 -15.18
C PRO A 629 -5.07 -3.18 -16.28
N LEU A 630 -3.99 -3.86 -15.91
CA LEU A 630 -3.10 -4.58 -16.82
C LEU A 630 -3.01 -6.09 -16.51
N TYR A 631 -2.80 -6.48 -15.25
CA TYR A 631 -2.51 -7.87 -14.84
C TYR A 631 -3.00 -8.21 -13.42
N ALA A 632 -2.76 -9.44 -12.95
CA ALA A 632 -3.15 -9.94 -11.62
C ALA A 632 -4.63 -9.66 -11.28
N GLU A 633 -4.93 -9.11 -10.11
CA GLU A 633 -6.29 -8.80 -9.63
C GLU A 633 -6.78 -7.40 -10.03
N GLN A 634 -6.03 -6.68 -10.86
CA GLN A 634 -6.27 -5.28 -11.17
C GLN A 634 -7.62 -5.02 -11.85
N HIS A 635 -8.09 -5.90 -12.74
CA HIS A 635 -9.43 -5.76 -13.36
C HIS A 635 -10.56 -5.87 -12.33
N PHE A 636 -10.33 -6.65 -11.27
CA PHE A 636 -11.28 -6.82 -10.18
C PHE A 636 -11.24 -5.61 -9.23
N ASN A 637 -10.04 -5.12 -8.91
CA ASN A 637 -9.88 -3.84 -8.19
C ASN A 637 -10.52 -2.68 -8.97
N ALA A 638 -10.32 -2.60 -10.29
CA ALA A 638 -10.95 -1.58 -11.13
C ALA A 638 -12.49 -1.63 -11.04
N PHE A 639 -13.07 -2.84 -11.03
CA PHE A 639 -14.51 -3.01 -10.81
C PHE A 639 -14.93 -2.49 -9.42
N THR A 640 -14.26 -2.86 -8.32
CA THR A 640 -14.65 -2.41 -6.97
C THR A 640 -14.48 -0.91 -6.79
N LEU A 641 -13.43 -0.31 -7.35
CA LEU A 641 -13.17 1.13 -7.30
C LEU A 641 -14.27 1.98 -7.95
N VAL A 642 -14.89 1.46 -9.02
CA VAL A 642 -15.96 2.13 -9.77
C VAL A 642 -17.35 1.78 -9.21
N ALA A 643 -17.63 0.49 -9.03
CA ALA A 643 -18.99 -0.02 -8.77
C ALA A 643 -19.39 -0.04 -7.29
N ASP A 644 -18.44 -0.12 -6.36
CA ASP A 644 -18.69 -0.17 -4.92
C ASP A 644 -18.15 1.08 -4.20
N LEU A 645 -16.85 1.35 -4.34
CA LEU A 645 -16.20 2.46 -3.64
C LEU A 645 -16.50 3.83 -4.25
N GLY A 646 -16.78 3.91 -5.56
CA GLY A 646 -17.09 5.17 -6.27
C GLY A 646 -15.95 6.20 -6.28
N VAL A 647 -14.70 5.74 -6.23
CA VAL A 647 -13.47 6.57 -6.15
C VAL A 647 -12.70 6.65 -7.47
N ALA A 648 -13.23 6.06 -8.54
CA ALA A 648 -12.61 6.07 -9.85
C ALA A 648 -13.60 6.24 -11.01
N VAL A 649 -13.13 6.82 -12.11
CA VAL A 649 -13.79 6.78 -13.42
C VAL A 649 -13.32 5.54 -14.16
N GLY A 650 -14.27 4.74 -14.66
CA GLY A 650 -13.99 3.55 -15.46
C GLY A 650 -13.55 3.91 -16.88
N MET A 651 -12.59 3.15 -17.43
CA MET A 651 -12.23 3.17 -18.86
C MET A 651 -12.71 1.91 -19.57
N LYS A 652 -13.12 2.07 -20.82
CA LYS A 652 -13.26 0.97 -21.79
C LYS A 652 -11.88 0.56 -22.28
N MET A 653 -11.68 -0.73 -22.48
CA MET A 653 -10.46 -1.29 -23.04
C MET A 653 -10.79 -2.57 -23.81
N ASP A 654 -10.02 -2.84 -24.86
CA ASP A 654 -10.05 -4.12 -25.55
C ASP A 654 -9.07 -5.08 -24.86
N ARG A 655 -9.62 -6.07 -24.14
CA ARG A 655 -8.83 -7.08 -23.41
C ARG A 655 -8.19 -8.11 -24.35
N GLU A 656 -8.77 -8.36 -25.53
CA GLU A 656 -8.23 -9.29 -26.52
C GLU A 656 -6.98 -8.70 -27.19
N MET A 657 -6.93 -7.38 -27.35
CA MET A 657 -5.74 -6.62 -27.78
C MET A 657 -4.82 -6.20 -26.62
N GLY A 658 -4.82 -6.93 -25.50
CA GLY A 658 -3.87 -6.71 -24.40
C GLY A 658 -4.18 -5.50 -23.50
N ASN A 659 -5.47 -5.25 -23.23
CA ASN A 659 -5.99 -4.07 -22.53
C ASN A 659 -5.75 -2.76 -23.29
N TRP A 660 -5.93 -2.81 -24.60
CA TRP A 660 -5.79 -1.67 -25.50
C TRP A 660 -6.82 -0.58 -25.23
N VAL A 661 -6.42 0.68 -25.33
CA VAL A 661 -7.27 1.86 -25.17
C VAL A 661 -6.97 2.84 -26.29
N GLU A 662 -8.03 3.29 -26.96
CA GLU A 662 -7.99 4.32 -28.00
C GLU A 662 -7.87 5.74 -27.39
N SER A 663 -7.20 6.65 -28.10
CA SER A 663 -6.86 8.00 -27.64
C SER A 663 -8.06 8.78 -27.10
N TRP A 664 -9.23 8.65 -27.74
CA TRP A 664 -10.47 9.32 -27.34
C TRP A 664 -11.02 8.82 -26.00
N GLU A 665 -10.76 7.57 -25.61
CA GLU A 665 -11.27 6.99 -24.37
C GLU A 665 -10.41 7.44 -23.18
N LEU A 666 -9.09 7.53 -23.35
CA LEU A 666 -8.20 8.19 -22.39
C LEU A 666 -8.56 9.67 -22.25
N GLU A 667 -8.71 10.39 -23.37
CA GLU A 667 -9.14 11.79 -23.40
C GLU A 667 -10.46 11.98 -22.63
N ARG A 668 -11.48 11.16 -22.93
CA ARG A 668 -12.79 11.19 -22.25
C ARG A 668 -12.64 10.99 -20.75
N ALA A 669 -11.90 9.97 -20.33
CA ALA A 669 -11.79 9.63 -18.92
C ALA A 669 -11.01 10.70 -18.13
N VAL A 670 -9.92 11.23 -18.69
CA VAL A 670 -9.14 12.34 -18.12
C VAL A 670 -9.98 13.62 -18.06
N LYS A 671 -10.68 14.01 -19.13
CA LYS A 671 -11.59 15.17 -19.12
C LYS A 671 -12.77 14.98 -18.16
N CYS A 672 -13.27 13.76 -18.00
CA CYS A 672 -14.30 13.45 -17.00
C CYS A 672 -13.76 13.68 -15.58
N LEU A 673 -12.63 13.08 -15.23
CA LEU A 673 -12.04 13.12 -13.89
C LEU A 673 -11.58 14.52 -13.48
N MET A 674 -10.95 15.27 -14.39
CA MET A 674 -10.37 16.60 -14.10
C MET A 674 -11.36 17.74 -14.31
N GLY A 675 -12.38 17.54 -15.16
CA GLY A 675 -13.32 18.59 -15.57
C GLY A 675 -14.52 18.82 -14.63
N SER A 676 -15.51 19.54 -15.15
CA SER A 676 -16.76 19.90 -14.46
C SER A 676 -17.88 18.84 -14.57
N SER A 677 -17.56 17.62 -14.99
CA SER A 677 -18.55 16.54 -15.08
C SER A 677 -19.09 16.15 -13.70
N GLU A 678 -20.35 15.73 -13.64
CA GLU A 678 -20.99 15.29 -12.38
C GLU A 678 -20.41 13.95 -11.87
N GLU A 679 -20.00 13.05 -12.78
CA GLU A 679 -19.29 11.82 -12.46
C GLU A 679 -17.93 12.13 -11.82
N GLY A 680 -17.11 12.95 -12.49
CA GLY A 680 -15.83 13.41 -11.98
C GLY A 680 -15.97 14.09 -10.62
N ARG A 681 -16.90 15.05 -10.47
CA ARG A 681 -17.16 15.73 -9.20
C ARG A 681 -17.42 14.75 -8.05
N LYS A 682 -18.31 13.76 -8.25
CA LYS A 682 -18.60 12.71 -7.24
C LYS A 682 -17.36 11.90 -6.90
N VAL A 683 -16.61 11.47 -7.91
CA VAL A 683 -15.37 10.69 -7.74
C VAL A 683 -14.33 11.47 -6.94
N ARG A 684 -14.14 12.78 -7.22
CA ARG A 684 -13.24 13.67 -6.45
C ARG A 684 -13.68 13.84 -5.00
N GLU A 685 -14.98 14.04 -4.77
CA GLU A 685 -15.55 14.15 -3.41
C GLU A 685 -15.40 12.85 -2.62
N LYS A 686 -15.67 11.71 -3.25
CA LYS A 686 -15.57 10.39 -2.62
C LYS A 686 -14.12 10.01 -2.31
N ALA A 687 -13.14 10.38 -3.14
CA ALA A 687 -11.72 10.22 -2.83
C ALA A 687 -11.31 11.03 -1.58
N MET A 688 -11.81 12.25 -1.41
CA MET A 688 -11.57 13.04 -0.19
C MET A 688 -12.26 12.46 1.06
N VAL A 689 -13.44 11.83 0.91
CA VAL A 689 -14.06 11.07 2.01
C VAL A 689 -13.19 9.86 2.40
N MET A 690 -12.67 9.11 1.42
CA MET A 690 -11.82 7.95 1.71
C MET A 690 -10.45 8.35 2.31
N LYS A 691 -9.90 9.51 1.96
CA LYS A 691 -8.73 10.09 2.65
C LYS A 691 -8.94 10.22 4.15
N VAL A 692 -10.07 10.80 4.55
CA VAL A 692 -10.43 10.98 5.96
C VAL A 692 -10.68 9.63 6.64
N ALA A 693 -11.26 8.66 5.93
CA ALA A 693 -11.42 7.29 6.44
C ALA A 693 -10.08 6.60 6.70
N CYS A 694 -9.16 6.64 5.72
CA CYS A 694 -7.80 6.10 5.84
C CYS A 694 -7.02 6.67 7.03
N TRP A 695 -7.16 7.97 7.31
CA TRP A 695 -6.50 8.61 8.46
C TRP A 695 -7.11 8.14 9.78
N LYS A 696 -8.44 8.21 9.92
CA LYS A 696 -9.17 7.76 11.12
C LYS A 696 -8.91 6.31 11.49
N ALA A 697 -8.81 5.41 10.51
CA ALA A 697 -8.51 4.00 10.74
C ALA A 697 -7.17 3.78 11.46
N LEU A 698 -6.18 4.66 11.26
CA LEU A 698 -4.84 4.57 11.85
C LEU A 698 -4.64 5.44 13.12
N GLU A 699 -5.55 6.37 13.41
CA GLU A 699 -5.52 7.19 14.63
C GLU A 699 -5.72 6.34 15.90
N ASP A 700 -5.35 6.87 17.08
CA ASP A 700 -5.55 6.17 18.36
C ASP A 700 -7.03 5.83 18.57
N GLY A 701 -7.36 4.52 18.59
CA GLY A 701 -8.73 4.01 18.69
C GLY A 701 -9.45 3.79 17.35
N GLY A 702 -8.80 4.04 16.21
CA GLY A 702 -9.31 3.67 14.88
C GLY A 702 -9.42 2.15 14.67
N SER A 703 -10.15 1.74 13.63
CA SER A 703 -10.44 0.33 13.31
C SER A 703 -9.14 -0.49 13.13
N SER A 704 -8.27 -0.04 12.23
CA SER A 704 -7.00 -0.68 11.90
C SER A 704 -5.94 -0.52 13.00
N TYR A 705 -5.95 0.60 13.71
CA TYR A 705 -5.16 0.77 14.93
C TYR A 705 -5.48 -0.34 15.95
N THR A 706 -6.78 -0.56 16.20
CA THR A 706 -7.30 -1.57 17.14
C THR A 706 -7.08 -3.00 16.61
N ALA A 707 -7.19 -3.23 15.30
CA ALA A 707 -6.86 -4.51 14.68
C ALA A 707 -5.38 -4.88 14.89
N VAL A 708 -4.44 -3.94 14.69
CA VAL A 708 -3.00 -4.17 14.95
C VAL A 708 -2.74 -4.44 16.43
N GLN A 709 -3.42 -3.76 17.37
CA GLN A 709 -3.30 -4.04 18.80
C GLN A 709 -3.79 -5.45 19.17
N ARG A 710 -4.96 -5.87 18.66
CA ARG A 710 -5.50 -7.23 18.86
C ARG A 710 -4.55 -8.30 18.31
N LEU A 711 -4.05 -8.08 17.08
CA LEU A 711 -3.11 -8.98 16.41
C LEU A 711 -1.79 -9.12 17.19
N TYR A 712 -1.21 -8.00 17.65
CA TYR A 712 0.00 -8.00 18.48
C TYR A 712 -0.23 -8.74 19.80
N ALA A 713 -1.31 -8.45 20.53
CA ALA A 713 -1.62 -9.11 21.79
C ALA A 713 -1.84 -10.63 21.62
N ARG A 714 -2.41 -11.06 20.50
CA ARG A 714 -2.57 -12.49 20.17
C ARG A 714 -1.25 -13.15 19.79
N ALA A 715 -0.42 -12.49 18.98
CA ALA A 715 0.92 -12.98 18.62
C ALA A 715 1.87 -13.07 19.82
N ALA A 716 1.75 -12.18 20.80
CA ALA A 716 2.49 -12.21 22.07
C ALA A 716 2.01 -13.30 23.07
N GLY A 717 1.07 -14.18 22.67
CA GLY A 717 0.57 -15.27 23.53
C GLY A 717 -0.63 -14.91 24.41
N GLY A 718 -1.27 -13.76 24.19
CA GLY A 718 -2.47 -13.36 24.92
C GLY A 718 -3.67 -14.28 24.65
N GLN A 719 -4.09 -15.04 25.67
CA GLN A 719 -5.24 -15.95 25.55
C GLN A 719 -6.62 -15.30 25.72
N ASN A 720 -6.70 -14.06 26.24
CA ASN A 720 -7.94 -13.40 26.69
C ASN A 720 -8.25 -12.06 26.00
N VAL A 721 -7.97 -11.92 24.71
CA VAL A 721 -8.54 -10.82 23.91
C VAL A 721 -9.77 -11.36 23.21
N GLU A 722 -10.96 -10.89 23.59
CA GLU A 722 -12.21 -11.29 22.96
C GLU A 722 -12.14 -10.96 21.46
N THR A 723 -12.37 -11.99 20.63
CA THR A 723 -12.60 -11.79 19.20
C THR A 723 -14.00 -11.23 19.03
N PRO A 724 -14.15 -10.00 18.52
CA PRO A 724 -15.48 -9.50 18.21
C PRO A 724 -16.12 -10.35 17.13
N SER A 725 -17.35 -10.77 17.38
CA SER A 725 -18.20 -11.56 16.48
C SER A 725 -19.29 -10.71 15.84
N THR A 726 -19.26 -9.39 16.01
CA THR A 726 -20.30 -8.48 15.51
C THR A 726 -19.73 -7.32 14.71
N VAL A 727 -20.57 -6.78 13.82
CA VAL A 727 -20.27 -5.64 12.95
C VAL A 727 -20.16 -4.32 13.74
N GLU A 728 -20.64 -4.28 14.99
CA GLU A 728 -20.57 -3.09 15.85
C GLU A 728 -19.22 -2.96 16.57
N ASP A 729 -18.41 -4.03 16.56
CA ASP A 729 -17.09 -4.12 17.20
C ASP A 729 -15.90 -4.13 16.21
N ILE A 730 -16.15 -4.03 14.89
CA ILE A 730 -15.15 -4.05 13.79
C ILE A 730 -15.02 -2.66 13.17
#